data_AF-A0A4R7JLX2-F1
#
_entry.id   AF-A0A4R7JLX2-F1
#
_cell.length_a   1.000
_cell.length_b   1.000
_cell.length_c   1.000
_cell.angle_alpha   90.00
_cell.angle_beta   90.00
_cell.angle_gamma   90.00
#
_symmetry.space_group_name_H-M   'P 1'
#
loop_
_entity.id
_entity.type
_entity.pdbx_description
1 polymer ?
#
loop_
_entity_poly.entity_id
_entity_poly.type
_entity_poly.pdbx_seq_one_letter_code
_entity_poly.pdbx_strand_id
1 'polypeptide(L)'
;MHAQEEHAGKNPARGTQAPPKATAGPTVMGPGPMTASGALTLQRSIGNQAVARLHAATSARDTGLPVQRSPFAPVPVQRSPDNDPKPKSARQQALSTHKAVKEHWDHSYGGGNQGNGPEEAHKRFSRSYRGGDEAAQTLSHQAFLVYDAQAGLREQEESEEESVNEREVQGMLINNRLLFASNFNESMELFEDYQTDGKDGRDAYSEIIGTHQSDQGREANLPNADAREYVDRVKRAELKTKSLFSKSKPRNPTGDATADALRKRHGKPVMIVDISDPPKPLKHLLTHEDYIGAIFLITFGEEKKLVHAEQKLMLALHRSGVTPEEVRGPHAIMGRYRGCLCCTAALKYYQSRFTGLQFDPNPGFYYWTSLANLYKHQDHVVNDPKFHENMMELAQGLPSSSALSRVKPPANAEDRHGPQITEPASSAARRGYRTSSDTEGETETDSDRMDTDSDRMDTDGEYEPKPRAYDLTYTEDSAGKLGKGSKAQNSRSRARATRIVSPEGREEIQIAYLNNDTEAETNAYKKWHEKGASQAELRDIVMEVDVSDRSEAAVYSHVTRYVTGKTGHEKRDNTASGREDIKRRKTGVNTGKKESDSTGTGWQKMTRDSDDWKRLLAKVQADDVFYGEWQRRESDPDLGVIPFSKMSPELARYVADQRSTYTVSSMAGLLHMQEKTTRTNLVKNYGPAKPLATTSAQGAS
;
A
#
# COMPACT_ATOMS: atom_id res chain seq x y z
N MET A 1 69.74 -28.10 -12.78
CA MET A 1 70.06 -29.14 -13.78
C MET A 1 68.73 -29.77 -14.17
N HIS A 2 68.02 -29.51 -15.27
CA HIS A 2 68.19 -28.85 -16.58
C HIS A 2 67.03 -27.82 -16.74
N ALA A 3 67.24 -26.54 -17.09
CA ALA A 3 67.31 -25.93 -18.45
C ALA A 3 65.99 -26.09 -19.27
N GLN A 4 65.16 -25.03 -19.38
CA GLN A 4 65.05 -24.03 -20.49
C GLN A 4 64.19 -24.58 -21.66
N GLU A 5 63.16 -23.90 -22.20
CA GLU A 5 63.12 -22.67 -23.02
C GLU A 5 61.74 -21.96 -22.87
N GLU A 6 61.64 -20.66 -22.60
CA GLU A 6 61.68 -19.49 -23.52
C GLU A 6 60.54 -19.38 -24.56
N HIS A 7 59.68 -18.37 -24.36
CA HIS A 7 59.47 -17.33 -25.37
C HIS A 7 59.06 -16.01 -24.71
N ALA A 8 59.96 -15.02 -24.81
CA ALA A 8 59.74 -13.62 -24.53
C ALA A 8 59.44 -12.86 -25.84
N GLY A 9 58.52 -11.90 -25.78
CA GLY A 9 58.17 -10.99 -26.88
C GLY A 9 57.74 -9.62 -26.36
N LYS A 10 58.66 -8.65 -26.45
CA LYS A 10 58.70 -7.27 -25.94
C LYS A 10 57.57 -6.30 -26.42
N ASN A 11 57.06 -5.49 -25.47
CA ASN A 11 56.85 -4.01 -25.38
C ASN A 11 57.12 -3.10 -26.62
N PRO A 12 56.76 -1.77 -26.61
CA PRO A 12 55.57 -1.04 -26.11
C PRO A 12 55.09 0.10 -27.08
N ALA A 13 53.84 0.60 -26.95
CA ALA A 13 53.42 1.92 -27.48
C ALA A 13 52.17 2.41 -26.70
N ARG A 14 52.30 3.35 -25.76
CA ARG A 14 52.09 4.81 -25.96
C ARG A 14 50.82 5.14 -26.75
N GLY A 15 49.72 5.36 -26.02
CA GLY A 15 48.45 5.85 -26.54
C GLY A 15 47.70 6.63 -25.46
N THR A 16 48.06 7.91 -25.32
CA THR A 16 47.23 9.04 -24.87
C THR A 16 45.98 8.74 -24.04
N GLN A 17 46.07 9.05 -22.74
CA GLN A 17 44.94 9.38 -21.88
C GLN A 17 44.08 10.47 -22.53
N ALA A 18 42.81 10.15 -22.80
CA ALA A 18 41.80 11.16 -23.08
C ALA A 18 41.38 11.81 -21.75
N PRO A 19 41.39 13.15 -21.64
CA PRO A 19 40.88 13.85 -20.47
C PRO A 19 39.34 13.75 -20.38
N PRO A 20 38.76 13.90 -19.18
CA PRO A 20 37.32 13.84 -18.97
C PRO A 20 36.59 14.93 -19.77
N LYS A 21 35.50 14.54 -20.46
CA LYS A 21 34.56 15.49 -21.07
C LYS A 21 33.93 16.34 -19.97
N ALA A 22 34.35 17.60 -19.89
CA ALA A 22 33.63 18.65 -19.20
C ALA A 22 32.28 18.87 -19.91
N THR A 23 31.18 18.63 -19.22
CA THR A 23 29.86 19.13 -19.59
C THR A 23 29.87 20.65 -19.41
N ALA A 24 29.95 21.38 -20.52
CA ALA A 24 29.77 22.82 -20.55
C ALA A 24 28.36 23.15 -20.06
N GLY A 25 28.27 23.96 -19.00
CA GLY A 25 27.02 24.55 -18.55
C GLY A 25 26.43 25.51 -19.60
N PRO A 26 25.15 25.86 -19.50
CA PRO A 26 24.51 26.78 -20.43
C PRO A 26 25.15 28.18 -20.32
N THR A 27 25.63 28.70 -21.44
CA THR A 27 26.10 30.07 -21.60
C THR A 27 24.94 31.04 -21.38
N VAL A 28 25.06 31.88 -20.34
CA VAL A 28 24.16 33.02 -20.11
C VAL A 28 24.37 34.03 -21.24
N MET A 29 23.37 34.17 -22.13
CA MET A 29 23.33 35.29 -23.08
C MET A 29 22.80 36.52 -22.38
N GLY A 30 23.67 37.53 -22.20
CA GLY A 30 23.26 38.87 -21.83
C GLY A 30 22.46 39.56 -22.96
N PRO A 31 21.77 40.67 -22.66
CA PRO A 31 20.95 41.38 -23.63
C PRO A 31 21.85 42.15 -24.61
N GLY A 32 22.17 41.52 -25.74
CA GLY A 32 22.89 42.12 -26.86
C GLY A 32 22.18 41.87 -28.19
N PRO A 33 22.36 42.73 -29.20
CA PRO A 33 21.74 42.56 -30.51
C PRO A 33 22.22 41.28 -31.21
N MET A 34 21.27 40.55 -31.80
CA MET A 34 21.48 39.24 -32.42
C MET A 34 22.43 39.33 -33.62
N THR A 35 23.46 38.49 -33.67
CA THR A 35 24.42 38.45 -34.79
C THR A 35 23.85 37.65 -35.98
N ALA A 36 24.31 37.93 -37.19
CA ALA A 36 23.88 37.24 -38.42
C ALA A 36 24.08 35.70 -38.36
N SER A 37 25.06 35.22 -37.58
CA SER A 37 25.29 33.79 -37.35
C SER A 37 24.27 33.18 -36.37
N GLY A 38 23.74 33.98 -35.43
CA GLY A 38 22.64 33.58 -34.55
C GLY A 38 21.32 33.46 -35.31
N ALA A 39 21.07 34.36 -36.27
CA ALA A 39 19.89 34.32 -37.13
C ALA A 39 19.85 33.08 -38.06
N LEU A 40 21.00 32.70 -38.64
CA LEU A 40 21.13 31.52 -39.51
C LEU A 40 20.94 30.19 -38.76
N THR A 41 21.25 30.16 -37.47
CA THR A 41 21.04 28.98 -36.61
C THR A 41 19.57 28.84 -36.22
N LEU A 42 18.86 29.95 -35.99
CA LEU A 42 17.41 29.98 -35.73
C LEU A 42 16.59 29.57 -36.97
N GLN A 43 17.07 29.93 -38.16
CA GLN A 43 16.41 29.65 -39.44
C GLN A 43 16.41 28.15 -39.81
N ARG A 44 17.24 27.33 -39.17
CA ARG A 44 17.24 25.87 -39.33
C ARG A 44 16.36 25.12 -38.32
N SER A 45 15.92 25.76 -37.23
CA SER A 45 15.16 25.11 -36.16
C SER A 45 13.66 25.43 -36.14
N ILE A 46 13.18 26.38 -36.96
CA ILE A 46 11.77 26.79 -36.99
C ILE A 46 11.28 26.77 -38.44
N GLY A 47 10.30 25.91 -38.73
CA GLY A 47 9.76 25.72 -40.08
C GLY A 47 9.19 27.01 -40.71
N ASN A 48 9.12 27.01 -42.04
CA ASN A 48 8.79 28.15 -42.93
C ASN A 48 7.48 28.91 -42.63
N GLN A 49 6.65 28.49 -41.68
CA GLN A 49 5.43 29.20 -41.28
C GLN A 49 5.68 30.42 -40.37
N ALA A 50 6.81 30.49 -39.67
CA ALA A 50 7.13 31.64 -38.80
C ALA A 50 7.62 32.87 -39.59
N VAL A 51 8.29 32.67 -40.72
CA VAL A 51 8.83 33.76 -41.57
C VAL A 51 7.70 34.48 -42.32
N ALA A 52 6.62 33.77 -42.70
CA ALA A 52 5.46 34.36 -43.35
C ALA A 52 4.66 35.32 -42.43
N ARG A 53 4.67 35.08 -41.10
CA ARG A 53 3.99 35.96 -40.13
C ARG A 53 4.81 37.20 -39.78
N LEU A 54 6.13 37.14 -39.86
CA LEU A 54 6.98 38.32 -39.61
C LEU A 54 6.92 39.33 -40.76
N HIS A 55 6.84 38.87 -42.02
CA HIS A 55 6.70 39.77 -43.18
C HIS A 55 5.32 40.46 -43.27
N ALA A 56 4.26 39.84 -42.77
CA ALA A 56 2.92 40.44 -42.73
C ALA A 56 2.80 41.55 -41.67
N ALA A 57 3.60 41.50 -40.61
CA ALA A 57 3.57 42.48 -39.51
C ALA A 57 4.41 43.74 -39.77
N THR A 58 5.39 43.70 -40.68
CA THR A 58 6.29 44.83 -40.99
C THR A 58 5.78 45.78 -42.07
N SER A 59 4.71 45.45 -42.80
CA SER A 59 4.19 46.31 -43.89
C SER A 59 3.11 47.31 -43.45
N ALA A 60 2.86 47.47 -42.14
CA ALA A 60 1.73 48.26 -41.62
C ALA A 60 2.12 49.48 -40.76
N ARG A 61 3.35 49.99 -40.86
CA ARG A 61 3.76 51.23 -40.17
C ARG A 61 4.74 52.06 -41.01
N ASP A 62 4.20 52.90 -41.89
CA ASP A 62 4.58 54.31 -42.04
C ASP A 62 3.94 54.90 -43.29
N THR A 63 3.05 55.88 -43.12
CA THR A 63 3.04 57.18 -43.82
C THR A 63 1.77 57.94 -43.42
N GLY A 64 1.96 59.12 -42.84
CA GLY A 64 0.89 60.05 -42.51
C GLY A 64 0.55 61.01 -43.66
N LEU A 65 -0.74 61.37 -43.69
CA LEU A 65 -1.41 62.55 -44.28
C LEU A 65 -1.65 62.60 -45.80
N PRO A 66 -2.68 63.33 -46.32
CA PRO A 66 -3.76 64.07 -45.66
C PRO A 66 -5.19 63.69 -46.14
N VAL A 67 -6.18 64.28 -45.45
CA VAL A 67 -7.63 64.22 -45.70
C VAL A 67 -8.00 64.70 -47.12
N GLN A 68 -8.78 63.91 -47.86
CA GLN A 68 -9.58 64.37 -48.99
C GLN A 68 -10.97 63.73 -48.95
N ARG A 69 -12.01 64.55 -48.71
CA ARG A 69 -13.41 64.17 -48.82
C ARG A 69 -13.79 64.05 -50.30
N SER A 70 -14.33 62.91 -50.71
CA SER A 70 -15.12 62.78 -51.94
C SER A 70 -16.25 61.77 -51.74
N PRO A 71 -17.48 62.03 -52.24
CA PRO A 71 -18.66 61.24 -51.96
C PRO A 71 -18.78 60.11 -53.00
N PHE A 72 -18.57 58.86 -52.57
CA PHE A 72 -18.94 57.69 -53.36
C PHE A 72 -19.97 56.86 -52.60
N ALA A 73 -21.03 56.53 -53.33
CA ALA A 73 -22.22 55.81 -52.91
C ALA A 73 -21.88 54.49 -52.19
N PRO A 74 -22.77 54.01 -51.28
CA PRO A 74 -22.55 52.76 -50.57
C PRO A 74 -22.57 51.59 -51.55
N VAL A 75 -21.41 50.96 -51.75
CA VAL A 75 -21.32 49.60 -52.28
C VAL A 75 -21.98 48.68 -51.24
N PRO A 76 -22.95 47.84 -51.63
CA PRO A 76 -23.55 46.90 -50.69
C PRO A 76 -22.45 45.94 -50.25
N VAL A 77 -22.09 46.01 -48.97
CA VAL A 77 -21.30 44.98 -48.29
C VAL A 77 -22.13 43.69 -48.39
N GLN A 78 -21.75 42.81 -49.31
CA GLN A 78 -22.16 41.42 -49.26
C GLN A 78 -21.64 40.88 -47.92
N ARG A 79 -22.54 40.78 -46.93
CA ARG A 79 -22.32 39.94 -45.77
C ARG A 79 -22.15 38.53 -46.29
N SER A 80 -20.91 38.04 -46.31
CA SER A 80 -20.67 36.61 -46.28
C SER A 80 -21.51 36.04 -45.13
N PRO A 81 -22.31 34.98 -45.33
CA PRO A 81 -22.95 34.33 -44.23
C PRO A 81 -21.85 33.80 -43.32
N ASP A 82 -21.75 34.38 -42.11
CA ASP A 82 -21.01 33.84 -40.97
C ASP A 82 -21.54 32.44 -40.69
N ASN A 83 -21.02 31.46 -41.43
CA ASN A 83 -21.21 30.04 -41.22
C ASN A 83 -20.03 29.45 -40.43
N ASP A 84 -19.28 30.29 -39.71
CA ASP A 84 -18.39 29.78 -38.68
C ASP A 84 -19.27 29.18 -37.58
N PRO A 85 -19.18 27.84 -37.36
CA PRO A 85 -20.02 27.19 -36.36
C PRO A 85 -19.72 27.83 -35.01
N LYS A 86 -20.77 28.31 -34.32
CA LYS A 86 -20.64 28.89 -32.98
C LYS A 86 -19.79 27.96 -32.10
N PRO A 87 -18.80 28.50 -31.36
CA PRO A 87 -17.96 27.69 -30.49
C PRO A 87 -18.86 26.89 -29.54
N LYS A 88 -18.65 25.58 -29.50
CA LYS A 88 -19.43 24.66 -28.66
C LYS A 88 -19.28 25.09 -27.19
N SER A 89 -20.38 25.12 -26.45
CA SER A 89 -20.31 25.37 -25.00
C SER A 89 -19.54 24.24 -24.30
N ALA A 90 -18.95 24.51 -23.13
CA ALA A 90 -18.19 23.50 -22.37
C ALA A 90 -19.00 22.22 -22.13
N ARG A 91 -20.31 22.35 -21.86
CA ARG A 91 -21.22 21.21 -21.73
C ARG A 91 -21.35 20.42 -23.03
N GLN A 92 -21.47 21.09 -24.19
CA GLN A 92 -21.52 20.40 -25.49
C GLN A 92 -20.20 19.69 -25.81
N GLN A 93 -19.07 20.30 -25.46
CA GLN A 93 -17.75 19.69 -25.62
C GLN A 93 -17.58 18.48 -24.70
N ALA A 94 -18.00 18.57 -23.44
CA ALA A 94 -18.01 17.45 -22.51
C ALA A 94 -18.91 16.31 -22.98
N LEU A 95 -20.12 16.59 -23.51
CA LEU A 95 -21.01 15.57 -24.06
C LEU A 95 -20.39 14.88 -25.29
N SER A 96 -19.73 15.66 -26.17
CA SER A 96 -19.00 15.11 -27.31
C SER A 96 -17.85 14.19 -26.86
N THR A 97 -17.08 14.63 -25.86
CA THR A 97 -15.99 13.85 -25.27
C THR A 97 -16.51 12.59 -24.59
N HIS A 98 -17.61 12.70 -23.83
CA HIS A 98 -18.25 11.55 -23.20
C HIS A 98 -18.67 10.49 -24.22
N LYS A 99 -19.26 10.91 -25.33
CA LYS A 99 -19.65 10.00 -26.42
C LYS A 99 -18.43 9.28 -26.99
N ALA A 100 -17.36 10.02 -27.30
CA ALA A 100 -16.12 9.44 -27.85
C ALA A 100 -15.43 8.49 -26.85
N VAL A 101 -15.35 8.84 -25.57
CA VAL A 101 -14.80 7.95 -24.53
C VAL A 101 -15.61 6.66 -24.43
N LYS A 102 -16.94 6.73 -24.54
CA LYS A 102 -17.81 5.54 -24.53
C LYS A 102 -17.64 4.63 -25.74
N GLU A 103 -16.97 5.06 -26.81
CA GLU A 103 -16.61 4.17 -27.92
C GLU A 103 -15.46 3.24 -27.54
N HIS A 104 -14.69 3.58 -26.49
CA HIS A 104 -13.61 2.75 -25.95
C HIS A 104 -13.97 2.11 -24.60
N TRP A 105 -14.67 2.84 -23.74
CA TRP A 105 -14.97 2.47 -22.35
C TRP A 105 -16.49 2.38 -22.14
N ASP A 106 -17.11 1.38 -22.76
CA ASP A 106 -18.55 1.17 -22.85
C ASP A 106 -19.12 0.29 -21.71
N HIS A 107 -18.27 -0.45 -21.01
CA HIS A 107 -18.70 -1.31 -19.90
C HIS A 107 -18.78 -0.54 -18.58
N SER A 108 -19.81 -0.83 -17.78
CA SER A 108 -19.98 -0.26 -16.43
C SER A 108 -19.74 -1.34 -15.38
N TYR A 109 -18.90 -1.04 -14.38
CA TYR A 109 -18.45 -1.99 -13.37
C TYR A 109 -19.03 -1.68 -11.98
N GLY A 110 -19.29 -2.73 -11.20
CA GLY A 110 -19.79 -2.62 -9.83
C GLY A 110 -21.14 -1.89 -9.70
N GLY A 111 -22.02 -2.01 -10.70
CA GLY A 111 -23.29 -1.27 -10.75
C GLY A 111 -23.12 0.24 -10.92
N GLY A 112 -22.00 0.68 -11.53
CA GLY A 112 -21.63 2.09 -11.68
C GLY A 112 -20.73 2.63 -10.56
N ASN A 113 -20.61 1.91 -9.44
CA ASN A 113 -19.79 2.33 -8.30
C ASN A 113 -18.29 2.36 -8.62
N GLN A 114 -17.84 1.52 -9.56
CA GLN A 114 -16.45 1.47 -10.01
C GLN A 114 -16.22 2.25 -11.31
N GLY A 115 -17.24 2.92 -11.85
CA GLY A 115 -17.13 3.66 -13.10
C GLY A 115 -17.20 2.76 -14.34
N ASN A 116 -16.84 3.35 -15.48
CA ASN A 116 -16.83 2.66 -16.77
C ASN A 116 -15.40 2.40 -17.26
N GLY A 117 -15.22 1.35 -18.04
CA GLY A 117 -13.92 0.97 -18.62
C GLY A 117 -14.09 0.02 -19.80
N PRO A 118 -12.99 -0.38 -20.46
CA PRO A 118 -12.96 -1.46 -21.43
C PRO A 118 -13.00 -2.83 -20.73
N GLU A 119 -13.09 -3.93 -21.50
CA GLU A 119 -13.15 -5.29 -20.96
C GLU A 119 -11.91 -5.71 -20.16
N GLU A 120 -10.79 -5.05 -20.39
CA GLU A 120 -9.49 -5.34 -19.79
C GLU A 120 -8.97 -4.16 -18.96
N ALA A 121 -8.10 -4.44 -18.00
CA ALA A 121 -7.43 -3.47 -17.15
C ALA A 121 -6.00 -3.93 -16.86
N HIS A 122 -5.09 -2.99 -16.61
CA HIS A 122 -3.77 -3.31 -16.10
C HIS A 122 -3.82 -3.60 -14.60
N LYS A 123 -3.27 -4.76 -14.20
CA LYS A 123 -2.95 -5.06 -12.81
C LYS A 123 -1.52 -4.68 -12.53
N ARG A 124 -1.32 -3.75 -11.60
CA ARG A 124 0.00 -3.22 -11.27
C ARG A 124 0.48 -3.79 -9.94
N PHE A 125 1.62 -4.45 -9.97
CA PHE A 125 2.28 -4.97 -8.78
C PHE A 125 3.22 -3.92 -8.19
N SER A 126 3.67 -4.20 -6.98
CA SER A 126 4.56 -3.32 -6.23
C SER A 126 5.80 -2.93 -7.06
N ARG A 127 6.20 -1.65 -6.99
CA ARG A 127 7.30 -1.09 -7.78
C ARG A 127 8.26 -0.25 -6.96
N SER A 128 9.45 -0.01 -7.50
CA SER A 128 10.36 0.98 -6.94
C SER A 128 9.87 2.41 -7.20
N TYR A 129 10.03 3.26 -6.18
CA TYR A 129 9.78 4.71 -6.22
C TYR A 129 11.09 5.51 -6.17
N ARG A 130 12.23 4.85 -6.43
CA ARG A 130 13.54 5.49 -6.47
C ARG A 130 13.69 6.32 -7.74
N GLY A 131 14.47 7.40 -7.67
CA GLY A 131 14.91 8.16 -8.84
C GLY A 131 13.99 9.31 -9.25
N GLY A 132 13.35 9.97 -8.29
CA GLY A 132 12.55 11.19 -8.50
C GLY A 132 11.07 11.07 -8.12
N ASP A 133 10.61 9.87 -7.72
CA ASP A 133 9.23 9.59 -7.32
C ASP A 133 9.05 9.55 -5.79
N GLU A 134 10.09 9.86 -5.02
CA GLU A 134 10.10 9.78 -3.55
C GLU A 134 9.10 10.77 -2.92
N ALA A 135 9.09 12.03 -3.38
CA ALA A 135 8.14 13.04 -2.94
C ALA A 135 6.70 12.59 -3.18
N ALA A 136 6.44 12.08 -4.38
CA ALA A 136 5.14 11.51 -4.73
C ALA A 136 4.72 10.33 -3.86
N GLN A 137 5.66 9.47 -3.48
CA GLN A 137 5.40 8.36 -2.56
C GLN A 137 5.04 8.88 -1.17
N THR A 138 5.85 9.79 -0.62
CA THR A 138 5.63 10.36 0.71
C THR A 138 4.31 11.13 0.77
N LEU A 139 3.96 11.87 -0.27
CA LEU A 139 2.67 12.58 -0.38
C LEU A 139 1.47 11.62 -0.41
N SER A 140 1.59 10.50 -1.13
CA SER A 140 0.56 9.46 -1.15
C SER A 140 0.37 8.79 0.22
N HIS A 141 1.46 8.56 0.97
CA HIS A 141 1.35 8.10 2.35
C HIS A 141 0.64 9.13 3.24
N GLN A 142 0.97 10.41 3.13
CA GLN A 142 0.30 11.46 3.91
C GLN A 142 -1.21 11.52 3.61
N ALA A 143 -1.59 11.48 2.33
CA ALA A 143 -3.00 11.43 1.95
C ALA A 143 -3.71 10.19 2.50
N PHE A 144 -3.01 9.05 2.58
CA PHE A 144 -3.54 7.83 3.19
C PHE A 144 -3.77 7.97 4.70
N LEU A 145 -2.84 8.62 5.42
CA LEU A 145 -2.96 8.86 6.86
C LEU A 145 -4.06 9.89 7.17
N VAL A 146 -4.17 10.96 6.38
CA VAL A 146 -5.27 11.93 6.53
C VAL A 146 -6.63 11.24 6.31
N TYR A 147 -6.74 10.33 5.34
CA TYR A 147 -7.97 9.54 5.17
C TYR A 147 -8.27 8.64 6.39
N ASP A 148 -7.26 7.97 6.93
CA ASP A 148 -7.43 7.13 8.13
C ASP A 148 -7.85 7.96 9.35
N ALA A 149 -7.33 9.18 9.48
CA ALA A 149 -7.72 10.12 10.52
C ALA A 149 -9.17 10.60 10.39
N GLN A 150 -9.64 10.87 9.17
CA GLN A 150 -11.06 11.17 8.93
C GLN A 150 -11.96 10.03 9.40
N ALA A 151 -11.56 8.79 9.11
CA ALA A 151 -12.31 7.61 9.53
C ALA A 151 -12.28 7.43 11.05
N GLY A 152 -11.15 7.71 11.70
CA GLY A 152 -11.02 7.68 13.16
C GLY A 152 -11.86 8.73 13.87
N LEU A 153 -11.89 9.97 13.39
CA LEU A 153 -12.73 11.02 13.96
C LEU A 153 -14.22 10.69 13.86
N ARG A 154 -14.68 10.17 12.72
CA ARG A 154 -16.07 9.74 12.55
C ARG A 154 -16.46 8.59 13.46
N GLU A 155 -15.52 7.67 13.71
CA GLU A 155 -15.74 6.57 14.65
C GLU A 155 -15.89 7.08 16.09
N GLN A 156 -15.15 8.13 16.47
CA GLN A 156 -15.23 8.75 17.79
C GLN A 156 -16.51 9.58 18.00
N GLU A 157 -17.04 10.19 16.94
CA GLU A 157 -18.26 11.00 17.01
C GLU A 157 -19.55 10.17 17.19
N GLU A 158 -19.47 8.82 17.12
CA GLU A 158 -20.61 7.88 17.26
C GLU A 158 -21.84 8.26 16.40
N SER A 159 -21.65 9.00 15.31
CA SER A 159 -22.77 9.51 14.52
C SER A 159 -23.41 8.39 13.70
N GLU A 160 -24.68 8.08 14.01
CA GLU A 160 -25.55 7.22 13.21
C GLU A 160 -25.97 7.87 11.87
N GLU A 161 -25.65 9.16 11.64
CA GLU A 161 -25.91 9.78 10.35
C GLU A 161 -25.16 9.03 9.25
N GLU A 162 -25.82 8.94 8.09
CA GLU A 162 -25.37 8.22 6.90
C GLU A 162 -23.94 8.66 6.56
N SER A 163 -22.95 7.93 7.10
CA SER A 163 -21.56 8.37 7.06
C SER A 163 -21.23 8.67 5.60
N VAL A 164 -20.84 9.92 5.32
CA VAL A 164 -20.52 10.36 3.97
C VAL A 164 -19.57 9.33 3.39
N ASN A 165 -19.92 8.65 2.29
CA ASN A 165 -19.15 7.54 1.73
C ASN A 165 -17.87 8.09 1.09
N GLU A 166 -16.97 8.63 1.92
CA GLU A 166 -15.70 9.19 1.53
C GLU A 166 -14.78 8.05 1.15
N ARG A 167 -14.26 8.17 -0.06
CA ARG A 167 -13.41 7.17 -0.69
C ARG A 167 -11.99 7.66 -0.78
N GLU A 168 -11.74 8.95 -0.79
CA GLU A 168 -10.49 9.46 -1.30
C GLU A 168 -10.05 10.75 -0.64
N VAL A 169 -8.76 10.78 -0.32
CA VAL A 169 -8.00 11.99 -0.04
C VAL A 169 -6.86 12.06 -1.05
N GLN A 170 -6.66 13.25 -1.58
CA GLN A 170 -5.54 13.63 -2.46
C GLN A 170 -4.72 14.72 -1.77
N GLY A 171 -3.40 14.63 -1.90
CA GLY A 171 -2.47 15.64 -1.45
C GLY A 171 -1.87 16.40 -2.64
N MET A 172 -1.56 17.67 -2.47
CA MET A 172 -0.75 18.48 -3.38
C MET A 172 0.45 19.06 -2.65
N LEU A 173 1.65 18.86 -3.20
CA LEU A 173 2.85 19.59 -2.84
C LEU A 173 3.01 20.76 -3.80
N ILE A 174 3.10 21.98 -3.28
CA ILE A 174 3.45 23.17 -4.08
C ILE A 174 4.24 24.15 -3.21
N ASN A 175 5.38 24.63 -3.70
CA ASN A 175 6.24 25.58 -2.99
C ASN A 175 6.59 25.15 -1.54
N ASN A 176 6.79 23.86 -1.25
CA ASN A 176 6.96 23.35 0.12
C ASN A 176 5.75 23.59 1.07
N ARG A 177 4.53 23.69 0.54
CA ARG A 177 3.28 23.56 1.31
C ARG A 177 2.56 22.29 0.91
N LEU A 178 1.78 21.75 1.84
CA LEU A 178 0.93 20.59 1.58
C LEU A 178 -0.53 21.02 1.61
N LEU A 179 -1.27 20.65 0.57
CA LEU A 179 -2.70 20.84 0.51
C LEU A 179 -3.35 19.45 0.49
N PHE A 180 -4.39 19.23 1.27
CA PHE A 180 -5.17 17.99 1.23
C PHE A 180 -6.60 18.29 0.87
N ALA A 181 -7.19 17.48 0.00
CA ALA A 181 -8.59 17.57 -0.38
C ALA A 181 -9.22 16.19 -0.35
N SER A 182 -10.51 16.14 -0.05
CA SER A 182 -11.35 14.95 -0.15
C SER A 182 -12.53 15.21 -1.08
N ASN A 183 -13.30 14.17 -1.39
CA ASN A 183 -14.44 14.30 -2.29
C ASN A 183 -15.54 15.20 -1.70
N PHE A 184 -15.71 15.13 -0.39
CA PHE A 184 -16.74 15.86 0.37
C PHE A 184 -16.10 16.91 1.28
N ASN A 185 -16.70 18.10 1.38
CA ASN A 185 -16.14 19.20 2.18
C ASN A 185 -16.19 18.87 3.67
N GLU A 186 -17.28 18.22 4.08
CA GLU A 186 -17.58 17.74 5.42
C GLU A 186 -16.46 16.82 5.94
N SER A 187 -15.73 16.13 5.05
CA SER A 187 -14.62 15.27 5.48
C SER A 187 -13.35 16.07 5.85
N MET A 188 -13.14 17.26 5.26
CA MET A 188 -12.06 18.16 5.68
C MET A 188 -12.46 18.99 6.90
N GLU A 189 -13.76 19.29 7.05
CA GLU A 189 -14.34 20.03 8.19
C GLU A 189 -14.24 19.26 9.51
N LEU A 190 -14.15 17.92 9.49
CA LEU A 190 -13.83 17.11 10.68
C LEU A 190 -12.54 17.55 11.40
N PHE A 191 -11.64 18.23 10.71
CA PHE A 191 -10.38 18.70 11.28
C PHE A 191 -10.42 20.14 11.81
N GLU A 192 -11.61 20.73 11.99
CA GLU A 192 -11.76 22.11 12.49
C GLU A 192 -11.03 22.34 13.81
N ASP A 193 -11.09 21.38 14.73
CA ASP A 193 -10.45 21.43 16.05
C ASP A 193 -8.90 21.34 16.01
N TYR A 194 -8.34 20.99 14.85
CA TYR A 194 -6.89 20.91 14.63
C TYR A 194 -6.33 22.17 13.96
N GLN A 195 -7.15 23.17 13.67
CA GLN A 195 -6.66 24.43 13.10
C GLN A 195 -5.74 25.17 14.09
N THR A 196 -4.63 25.69 13.58
CA THR A 196 -3.66 26.47 14.37
C THR A 196 -3.05 27.57 13.51
N ASP A 197 -2.69 28.68 14.15
CA ASP A 197 -1.90 29.75 13.52
C ASP A 197 -0.38 29.49 13.56
N GLY A 198 0.03 28.37 14.18
CA GLY A 198 1.42 27.93 14.31
C GLY A 198 2.21 28.61 15.42
N LYS A 199 1.63 29.56 16.19
CA LYS A 199 2.37 30.34 17.18
C LYS A 199 2.58 29.62 18.51
N ASP A 200 1.72 28.66 18.84
CA ASP A 200 1.78 27.87 20.08
C ASP A 200 2.86 26.77 20.03
N GLY A 201 3.51 26.57 18.87
CA GLY A 201 4.51 25.51 18.67
C GLY A 201 3.91 24.11 18.59
N ARG A 202 2.58 23.98 18.62
CA ARG A 202 1.85 22.72 18.47
C ARG A 202 2.04 22.17 17.07
N ASP A 203 2.30 20.88 16.95
CA ASP A 203 2.34 20.19 15.67
C ASP A 203 0.98 19.55 15.38
N ALA A 204 0.00 20.41 15.11
CA ALA A 204 -1.38 19.98 14.91
C ALA A 204 -1.54 18.97 13.76
N TYR A 205 -0.66 19.01 12.76
CA TYR A 205 -0.68 18.02 11.68
C TYR A 205 -0.26 16.63 12.15
N SER A 206 0.76 16.53 13.02
CA SER A 206 1.11 15.24 13.64
C SER A 206 -0.03 14.67 14.46
N GLU A 207 -0.80 15.53 15.12
CA GLU A 207 -1.98 15.11 15.87
C GLU A 207 -3.09 14.60 14.94
N ILE A 208 -3.35 15.29 13.82
CA ILE A 208 -4.27 14.81 12.78
C ILE A 208 -3.89 13.40 12.34
N ILE A 209 -2.65 13.19 11.86
CA ILE A 209 -2.23 11.90 11.31
C ILE A 209 -1.98 10.83 12.40
N GLY A 210 -1.99 11.21 13.68
CA GLY A 210 -1.93 10.31 14.83
C GLY A 210 -3.31 9.88 15.33
N THR A 211 -4.37 10.54 14.89
CA THR A 211 -5.75 10.09 15.10
C THR A 211 -6.02 8.96 14.10
N HIS A 212 -6.34 7.77 14.61
CA HIS A 212 -6.46 6.56 13.81
C HIS A 212 -7.83 5.93 13.98
N GLN A 213 -8.35 5.37 12.89
CA GLN A 213 -9.48 4.46 12.96
C GLN A 213 -9.08 3.20 13.74
N SER A 214 -9.99 2.64 14.55
CA SER A 214 -9.73 1.40 15.28
C SER A 214 -9.49 0.25 14.30
N ASP A 215 -8.72 -0.77 14.70
CA ASP A 215 -8.50 -1.94 13.84
C ASP A 215 -9.83 -2.63 13.48
N GLN A 216 -10.80 -2.64 14.41
CA GLN A 216 -12.16 -3.13 14.12
C GLN A 216 -12.85 -2.30 13.03
N GLY A 217 -12.77 -0.97 13.11
CA GLY A 217 -13.33 -0.06 12.10
C GLY A 217 -12.65 -0.20 10.74
N ARG A 218 -11.32 -0.40 10.73
CA ARG A 218 -10.53 -0.62 9.51
C ARG A 218 -10.88 -1.94 8.82
N GLU A 219 -11.22 -2.96 9.58
CA GLU A 219 -11.62 -4.28 9.09
C GLU A 219 -13.12 -4.37 8.73
N ALA A 220 -13.93 -3.47 9.29
CA ALA A 220 -15.38 -3.45 9.10
C ALA A 220 -15.76 -3.34 7.61
N ASN A 221 -16.78 -4.10 7.21
CA ASN A 221 -17.37 -4.10 5.87
C ASN A 221 -16.39 -4.40 4.71
N LEU A 222 -15.22 -4.97 5.02
CA LEU A 222 -14.23 -5.38 4.03
C LEU A 222 -14.02 -6.89 3.99
N PRO A 223 -13.78 -7.47 2.81
CA PRO A 223 -13.21 -8.80 2.73
C PRO A 223 -11.84 -8.86 3.44
N ASN A 224 -11.54 -9.95 4.13
CA ASN A 224 -10.32 -10.09 4.96
C ASN A 224 -9.01 -9.69 4.26
N ALA A 225 -8.86 -9.99 2.96
CA ALA A 225 -7.68 -9.60 2.20
C ALA A 225 -7.61 -8.08 1.92
N ASP A 226 -8.76 -7.44 1.69
CA ASP A 226 -8.85 -5.98 1.53
C ASP A 226 -8.62 -5.25 2.87
N ALA A 227 -9.15 -5.81 3.95
CA ALA A 227 -8.97 -5.33 5.32
C ALA A 227 -7.49 -5.35 5.73
N ARG A 228 -6.82 -6.51 5.60
CA ARG A 228 -5.38 -6.63 5.86
C ARG A 228 -4.55 -5.69 5.00
N GLU A 229 -4.84 -5.58 3.71
CA GLU A 229 -4.10 -4.65 2.83
C GLU A 229 -4.26 -3.20 3.26
N TYR A 230 -5.44 -2.81 3.76
CA TYR A 230 -5.66 -1.47 4.29
C TYR A 230 -4.80 -1.25 5.54
N VAL A 231 -4.90 -2.15 6.53
CA VAL A 231 -4.12 -2.10 7.77
C VAL A 231 -2.62 -2.06 7.49
N ASP A 232 -2.11 -2.95 6.63
CA ASP A 232 -0.70 -3.01 6.23
C ASP A 232 -0.24 -1.71 5.58
N ARG A 233 -1.10 -1.05 4.77
CA ARG A 233 -0.79 0.26 4.17
C ARG A 233 -0.75 1.38 5.19
N VAL A 234 -1.66 1.40 6.16
CA VAL A 234 -1.66 2.40 7.24
C VAL A 234 -0.36 2.27 8.04
N LYS A 235 -0.08 1.07 8.58
CA LYS A 235 1.15 0.80 9.35
C LYS A 235 2.42 1.19 8.59
N ARG A 236 2.47 0.88 7.29
CA ARG A 236 3.59 1.26 6.42
C ARG A 236 3.70 2.78 6.25
N ALA A 237 2.57 3.46 6.03
CA ALA A 237 2.55 4.91 5.88
C ALA A 237 3.00 5.59 7.18
N GLU A 238 2.56 5.12 8.34
CA GLU A 238 2.99 5.61 9.65
C GLU A 238 4.50 5.43 9.86
N LEU A 239 5.01 4.20 9.70
CA LEU A 239 6.42 3.90 9.91
C LEU A 239 7.31 4.73 8.98
N LYS A 240 6.93 4.81 7.70
CA LYS A 240 7.65 5.62 6.70
C LYS A 240 7.53 7.11 6.96
N THR A 241 6.50 7.59 7.66
CA THR A 241 6.35 9.00 8.05
C THR A 241 7.17 9.31 9.30
N LYS A 242 7.09 8.47 10.34
CA LYS A 242 7.93 8.55 11.55
C LYS A 242 9.42 8.56 11.19
N SER A 243 9.83 7.71 10.26
CA SER A 243 11.22 7.63 9.80
C SER A 243 11.76 8.90 9.13
N LEU A 244 10.90 9.83 8.66
CA LEU A 244 11.36 11.11 8.07
C LEU A 244 12.02 12.03 9.11
N PHE A 245 11.70 11.82 10.38
CA PHE A 245 12.12 12.62 11.54
C PHE A 245 13.16 11.92 12.42
N SER A 246 13.59 10.70 12.07
CA SER A 246 14.66 10.00 12.80
C SER A 246 15.92 10.85 12.81
N LYS A 247 16.52 11.02 13.99
CA LYS A 247 17.73 11.85 14.18
C LYS A 247 19.00 11.19 13.65
N SER A 248 19.08 9.86 13.77
CA SER A 248 20.26 9.07 13.40
C SER A 248 20.36 8.90 11.88
N LYS A 249 19.26 8.53 11.23
CA LYS A 249 19.23 8.24 9.79
C LYS A 249 17.82 8.47 9.22
N PRO A 250 17.46 9.74 8.93
CA PRO A 250 16.14 10.04 8.42
C PRO A 250 15.96 9.42 7.04
N ARG A 251 14.78 8.84 6.79
CA ARG A 251 14.40 8.38 5.44
C ARG A 251 14.39 9.58 4.49
N ASN A 252 15.02 9.42 3.33
CA ASN A 252 15.15 10.44 2.30
C ASN A 252 15.65 11.78 2.90
N PRO A 253 16.91 11.85 3.38
CA PRO A 253 17.45 13.06 3.98
C PRO A 253 17.53 14.21 2.97
N THR A 254 17.63 13.88 1.68
CA THR A 254 17.71 14.82 0.56
C THR A 254 16.87 14.30 -0.62
N GLY A 255 16.27 15.21 -1.39
CA GLY A 255 15.60 14.87 -2.66
C GLY A 255 14.13 14.47 -2.56
N ASP A 256 13.58 14.36 -1.35
CA ASP A 256 12.15 14.18 -1.10
C ASP A 256 11.53 15.51 -0.63
N ALA A 257 11.04 16.30 -1.59
CA ALA A 257 10.49 17.62 -1.32
C ALA A 257 9.23 17.59 -0.42
N THR A 258 8.49 16.48 -0.41
CA THR A 258 7.37 16.31 0.52
C THR A 258 7.89 16.09 1.94
N ALA A 259 8.92 15.27 2.12
CA ALA A 259 9.57 15.12 3.41
C ALA A 259 10.16 16.45 3.92
N ASP A 260 10.74 17.26 3.03
CA ASP A 260 11.24 18.59 3.38
C ASP A 260 10.13 19.56 3.80
N ALA A 261 8.97 19.53 3.14
CA ALA A 261 7.80 20.30 3.56
C ALA A 261 7.31 19.85 4.94
N LEU A 262 7.24 18.54 5.19
CA LEU A 262 6.83 17.98 6.48
C LEU A 262 7.79 18.38 7.60
N ARG A 263 9.11 18.31 7.40
CA ARG A 263 10.12 18.74 8.40
C ARG A 263 9.97 20.22 8.78
N LYS A 264 9.52 21.06 7.86
CA LYS A 264 9.31 22.50 8.08
C LYS A 264 7.96 22.83 8.73
N ARG A 265 7.09 21.86 8.98
CA ARG A 265 5.72 22.10 9.48
C ARG A 265 5.66 22.58 10.94
N HIS A 266 6.68 22.31 11.74
CA HIS A 266 6.66 22.70 13.15
C HIS A 266 6.59 24.23 13.29
N GLY A 267 5.62 24.70 14.08
CA GLY A 267 5.33 26.13 14.23
C GLY A 267 4.73 26.78 12.96
N LYS A 268 4.15 25.98 12.07
CA LYS A 268 3.44 26.45 10.87
C LYS A 268 1.94 26.18 10.98
N PRO A 269 1.12 27.01 10.32
CA PRO A 269 -0.32 26.89 10.44
C PRO A 269 -0.85 25.62 9.76
N VAL A 270 -1.89 25.06 10.36
CA VAL A 270 -2.81 24.09 9.77
C VAL A 270 -4.15 24.81 9.65
N MET A 271 -4.67 24.97 8.42
CA MET A 271 -5.88 25.76 8.18
C MET A 271 -6.82 25.06 7.20
N ILE A 272 -8.11 25.21 7.43
CA ILE A 272 -9.13 24.89 6.43
C ILE A 272 -9.26 26.10 5.50
N VAL A 273 -9.21 25.87 4.20
CA VAL A 273 -9.23 26.92 3.18
C VAL A 273 -10.30 26.59 2.14
N ASP A 274 -11.32 27.44 2.04
CA ASP A 274 -12.33 27.36 1.00
C ASP A 274 -11.83 28.03 -0.29
N ILE A 275 -11.79 27.28 -1.39
CA ILE A 275 -11.35 27.80 -2.69
C ILE A 275 -12.41 28.68 -3.38
N SER A 276 -13.58 28.84 -2.76
CA SER A 276 -14.60 29.81 -3.14
C SER A 276 -14.24 31.24 -2.71
N ASP A 277 -13.32 31.37 -1.74
CA ASP A 277 -12.85 32.66 -1.27
C ASP A 277 -12.07 33.42 -2.36
N PRO A 278 -11.93 34.75 -2.22
CA PRO A 278 -11.22 35.56 -3.19
C PRO A 278 -9.81 35.01 -3.51
N PRO A 279 -9.36 35.06 -4.79
CA PRO A 279 -8.06 34.55 -5.23
C PRO A 279 -6.82 35.03 -4.46
N LYS A 280 -6.82 36.32 -4.07
CA LYS A 280 -5.65 36.99 -3.49
C LYS A 280 -5.18 36.35 -2.17
N PRO A 281 -6.06 36.08 -1.20
CA PRO A 281 -5.75 35.25 -0.03
C PRO A 281 -5.07 33.94 -0.39
N LEU A 282 -5.65 33.13 -1.28
CA LEU A 282 -5.11 31.81 -1.62
C LEU A 282 -3.74 31.91 -2.30
N LYS A 283 -3.55 32.88 -3.21
CA LYS A 283 -2.24 33.15 -3.81
C LYS A 283 -1.16 33.40 -2.76
N HIS A 284 -1.48 34.26 -1.78
CA HIS A 284 -0.56 34.62 -0.72
C HIS A 284 -0.18 33.40 0.13
N LEU A 285 -1.15 32.57 0.52
CA LEU A 285 -0.91 31.31 1.25
C LEU A 285 0.04 30.37 0.49
N LEU A 286 -0.13 30.26 -0.83
CA LEU A 286 0.63 29.34 -1.67
C LEU A 286 2.03 29.84 -2.08
N THR A 287 2.32 31.14 -1.94
CA THR A 287 3.57 31.75 -2.45
C THR A 287 4.41 32.43 -1.38
N HIS A 288 3.81 33.00 -0.33
CA HIS A 288 4.50 33.82 0.66
C HIS A 288 5.30 33.02 1.69
N GLU A 289 6.57 33.36 1.88
CA GLU A 289 7.57 32.54 2.60
C GLU A 289 7.18 32.13 4.01
N ASP A 290 6.39 32.94 4.72
CA ASP A 290 5.87 32.64 6.06
C ASP A 290 5.10 31.31 6.12
N TYR A 291 4.43 30.93 5.02
CA TYR A 291 3.64 29.70 4.91
C TYR A 291 4.43 28.49 4.39
N ILE A 292 5.76 28.58 4.21
CA ILE A 292 6.56 27.39 3.92
C ILE A 292 6.40 26.38 5.05
N GLY A 293 6.06 25.13 4.72
CA GLY A 293 5.75 24.07 5.68
C GLY A 293 4.30 24.07 6.18
N ALA A 294 3.47 25.05 5.79
CA ALA A 294 2.06 25.08 6.16
C ALA A 294 1.28 23.92 5.51
N ILE A 295 0.23 23.50 6.22
CA ILE A 295 -0.73 22.50 5.77
C ILE A 295 -2.07 23.19 5.54
N PHE A 296 -2.68 22.97 4.38
CA PHE A 296 -4.02 23.47 4.09
C PHE A 296 -4.99 22.33 3.79
N LEU A 297 -6.16 22.35 4.40
CA LEU A 297 -7.24 21.40 4.19
C LEU A 297 -8.28 22.09 3.30
N ILE A 298 -8.50 21.57 2.10
CA ILE A 298 -9.17 22.29 1.02
C ILE A 298 -10.65 21.92 0.95
N THR A 299 -11.51 22.93 1.05
CA THR A 299 -12.96 22.83 0.84
C THR A 299 -13.39 23.63 -0.38
N PHE A 300 -14.63 23.41 -0.84
CA PHE A 300 -15.23 24.14 -1.96
C PHE A 300 -16.69 24.47 -1.67
N GLY A 301 -16.93 25.56 -0.93
CA GLY A 301 -18.26 25.95 -0.43
C GLY A 301 -19.33 26.20 -1.51
N GLU A 302 -18.94 26.52 -2.75
CA GLU A 302 -19.89 26.65 -3.88
C GLU A 302 -20.54 25.31 -4.30
N GLU A 303 -19.95 24.17 -3.94
CA GLU A 303 -20.48 22.85 -4.29
C GLU A 303 -20.62 21.93 -3.07
N LYS A 304 -21.87 21.60 -2.75
CA LYS A 304 -22.22 20.67 -1.66
C LYS A 304 -22.24 19.21 -2.10
N LYS A 305 -22.13 18.95 -3.40
CA LYS A 305 -22.09 17.59 -3.94
C LYS A 305 -20.67 17.09 -4.08
N LEU A 306 -20.53 15.80 -4.36
CA LEU A 306 -19.26 15.15 -4.64
C LEU A 306 -18.50 15.88 -5.76
N VAL A 307 -17.33 16.40 -5.43
CA VAL A 307 -16.31 16.88 -6.37
C VAL A 307 -15.05 16.11 -6.10
N HIS A 308 -14.46 15.51 -7.13
CA HIS A 308 -13.27 14.67 -6.93
C HIS A 308 -12.15 15.47 -6.26
N ALA A 309 -11.45 14.85 -5.32
CA ALA A 309 -10.39 15.51 -4.56
C ALA A 309 -9.32 16.19 -5.46
N GLU A 310 -8.90 15.56 -6.56
CA GLU A 310 -7.94 16.17 -7.50
C GLU A 310 -8.51 17.44 -8.15
N GLN A 311 -9.82 17.46 -8.42
CA GLN A 311 -10.48 18.62 -9.03
C GLN A 311 -10.49 19.81 -8.09
N LYS A 312 -10.68 19.60 -6.78
CA LYS A 312 -10.56 20.66 -5.77
C LYS A 312 -9.14 21.21 -5.73
N LEU A 313 -8.12 20.36 -5.79
CA LEU A 313 -6.71 20.79 -5.81
C LEU A 313 -6.35 21.56 -7.09
N MET A 314 -6.82 21.10 -8.26
CA MET A 314 -6.65 21.81 -9.53
C MET A 314 -7.41 23.14 -9.55
N LEU A 315 -8.61 23.19 -8.98
CA LEU A 315 -9.36 24.42 -8.77
C LEU A 315 -8.63 25.38 -7.83
N ALA A 316 -8.07 24.89 -6.73
CA ALA A 316 -7.25 25.69 -5.82
C ALA A 316 -6.08 26.33 -6.58
N LEU A 317 -5.35 25.54 -7.37
CA LEU A 317 -4.25 26.03 -8.20
C LEU A 317 -4.72 27.08 -9.20
N HIS A 318 -5.80 26.82 -9.94
CA HIS A 318 -6.33 27.76 -10.92
C HIS A 318 -6.83 29.06 -10.28
N ARG A 319 -7.67 28.97 -9.25
CA ARG A 319 -8.30 30.11 -8.57
C ARG A 319 -7.31 30.92 -7.74
N SER A 320 -6.21 30.31 -7.27
CA SER A 320 -5.13 31.07 -6.64
C SER A 320 -4.46 32.07 -7.59
N GLY A 321 -4.55 31.87 -8.91
CA GLY A 321 -3.82 32.69 -9.87
C GLY A 321 -2.30 32.60 -9.72
N VAL A 322 -1.80 31.52 -9.10
CA VAL A 322 -0.37 31.17 -9.11
C VAL A 322 0.02 30.84 -10.54
N THR A 323 1.05 31.51 -11.04
CA THR A 323 1.59 31.27 -12.38
C THR A 323 2.69 30.21 -12.33
N PRO A 324 3.03 29.55 -13.45
CA PRO A 324 4.11 28.57 -13.50
C PRO A 324 5.47 29.11 -13.01
N GLU A 325 5.73 30.41 -13.21
CA GLU A 325 6.98 31.08 -12.79
C GLU A 325 7.05 31.29 -11.27
N GLU A 326 5.89 31.28 -10.59
CA GLU A 326 5.79 31.40 -9.13
C GLU A 326 5.91 30.04 -8.42
N VAL A 327 5.93 28.94 -9.18
CA VAL A 327 6.17 27.60 -8.65
C VAL A 327 7.68 27.34 -8.53
N ARG A 328 8.11 27.02 -7.31
CA ARG A 328 9.50 26.79 -6.91
C ARG A 328 9.67 25.34 -6.46
N GLY A 329 10.66 24.65 -7.03
CA GLY A 329 11.00 23.28 -6.67
C GLY A 329 9.98 22.24 -7.17
N PRO A 330 10.09 20.98 -6.70
CA PRO A 330 9.16 19.92 -7.08
C PRO A 330 7.74 20.19 -6.60
N HIS A 331 6.76 19.86 -7.43
CA HIS A 331 5.34 19.89 -7.11
C HIS A 331 4.67 18.62 -7.62
N ALA A 332 3.69 18.15 -6.86
CA ALA A 332 3.05 16.87 -7.10
C ALA A 332 1.60 16.89 -6.64
N ILE A 333 0.73 16.11 -7.30
CA ILE A 333 -0.62 15.79 -6.84
C ILE A 333 -0.72 14.27 -6.75
N MET A 334 -0.83 13.74 -5.54
CA MET A 334 -0.83 12.30 -5.26
C MET A 334 -1.72 11.99 -4.06
N GLY A 335 -2.41 10.86 -4.10
CA GLY A 335 -3.36 10.49 -3.05
C GLY A 335 -3.37 9.02 -2.69
N ARG A 336 -4.40 8.65 -1.93
CA ARG A 336 -4.71 7.25 -1.58
C ARG A 336 -5.04 6.42 -2.82
N TYR A 337 -5.83 7.01 -3.71
CA TYR A 337 -6.24 6.41 -4.98
C TYR A 337 -5.57 7.11 -6.15
N ARG A 338 -5.61 6.43 -7.30
CA ARG A 338 -5.25 7.02 -8.58
C ARG A 338 -6.42 7.85 -9.11
N GLY A 339 -6.11 8.91 -9.84
CA GLY A 339 -7.13 9.71 -10.49
C GLY A 339 -7.95 8.89 -11.47
N CYS A 340 -9.25 9.15 -11.52
CA CYS A 340 -10.11 8.63 -12.57
C CYS A 340 -9.64 9.15 -13.95
N LEU A 341 -10.16 8.60 -15.05
CA LEU A 341 -9.78 9.03 -16.41
C LEU A 341 -9.86 10.56 -16.58
N CYS A 342 -10.96 11.17 -16.13
CA CYS A 342 -11.19 12.61 -16.26
C CYS A 342 -10.20 13.45 -15.44
N CYS A 343 -9.96 13.07 -14.18
CA CYS A 343 -8.98 13.74 -13.32
C CYS A 343 -7.56 13.61 -13.88
N THR A 344 -7.19 12.43 -14.39
CA THR A 344 -5.86 12.18 -14.98
C THR A 344 -5.65 13.01 -16.25
N ALA A 345 -6.66 13.10 -17.13
CA ALA A 345 -6.59 13.93 -18.32
C ALA A 345 -6.50 15.43 -17.99
N ALA A 346 -7.21 15.88 -16.96
CA ALA A 346 -7.11 17.25 -16.46
C ALA A 346 -5.71 17.50 -15.84
N LEU A 347 -5.15 16.57 -15.07
CA LEU A 347 -3.79 16.67 -14.55
C LEU A 347 -2.75 16.73 -15.68
N LYS A 348 -2.89 15.93 -16.75
CA LYS A 348 -2.07 16.06 -17.98
C LYS A 348 -2.18 17.46 -18.60
N TYR A 349 -3.39 18.04 -18.63
CA TYR A 349 -3.60 19.41 -19.10
C TYR A 349 -2.84 20.44 -18.25
N TYR A 350 -2.90 20.33 -16.91
CA TYR A 350 -2.18 21.22 -16.00
C TYR A 350 -0.66 21.00 -16.03
N GLN A 351 -0.19 19.76 -16.19
CA GLN A 351 1.23 19.46 -16.31
C GLN A 351 1.87 20.18 -17.50
N SER A 352 1.12 20.37 -18.59
CA SER A 352 1.61 21.13 -19.74
C SER A 352 1.74 22.64 -19.52
N ARG A 353 1.19 23.15 -18.41
CA ARG A 353 1.29 24.56 -17.97
C ARG A 353 2.26 24.70 -16.81
N PHE A 354 2.23 23.77 -15.87
CA PHE A 354 3.11 23.70 -14.70
C PHE A 354 4.15 22.60 -14.91
N THR A 355 5.18 22.91 -15.69
CA THR A 355 6.27 21.99 -16.05
C THR A 355 6.84 21.30 -14.82
N GLY A 356 6.84 19.97 -14.82
CA GLY A 356 7.36 19.17 -13.69
C GLY A 356 6.29 18.73 -12.68
N LEU A 357 5.00 19.03 -12.90
CA LEU A 357 3.92 18.51 -12.07
C LEU A 357 3.93 16.98 -12.12
N GLN A 358 4.18 16.35 -10.97
CA GLN A 358 4.12 14.90 -10.82
C GLN A 358 2.71 14.46 -10.41
N PHE A 359 2.15 13.46 -11.08
CA PHE A 359 0.91 12.78 -10.70
C PHE A 359 0.95 11.32 -11.21
N ASP A 360 0.02 10.46 -10.79
CA ASP A 360 -0.05 9.10 -11.34
C ASP A 360 -0.58 9.15 -12.78
N PRO A 361 0.22 8.83 -13.82
CA PRO A 361 -0.22 8.94 -15.20
C PRO A 361 -1.17 7.80 -15.61
N ASN A 362 -1.38 6.80 -14.76
CA ASN A 362 -2.17 5.61 -15.07
C ASN A 362 -3.61 5.79 -14.55
N PRO A 363 -4.57 6.10 -15.42
CA PRO A 363 -5.92 6.42 -14.97
C PRO A 363 -6.62 5.21 -14.36
N GLY A 364 -7.50 5.47 -13.41
CA GLY A 364 -8.58 4.57 -13.03
C GLY A 364 -9.72 4.60 -14.04
N PHE A 365 -10.86 4.03 -13.66
CA PHE A 365 -12.08 4.01 -14.47
C PHE A 365 -12.67 5.40 -14.72
N TYR A 366 -13.56 5.49 -15.70
CA TYR A 366 -14.22 6.71 -16.14
C TYR A 366 -15.50 6.97 -15.36
N TYR A 367 -15.70 8.23 -14.95
CA TYR A 367 -16.92 8.67 -14.29
C TYR A 367 -17.47 9.92 -14.97
N TRP A 368 -18.74 9.85 -15.41
CA TRP A 368 -19.43 11.01 -15.98
C TRP A 368 -19.55 12.16 -14.97
N THR A 369 -19.77 11.87 -13.69
CA THR A 369 -19.83 12.87 -12.62
C THR A 369 -18.55 13.71 -12.57
N SER A 370 -17.39 13.07 -12.72
CA SER A 370 -16.10 13.75 -12.78
C SER A 370 -15.99 14.69 -13.98
N LEU A 371 -16.39 14.24 -15.19
CA LEU A 371 -16.41 15.11 -16.37
C LEU A 371 -17.45 16.24 -16.24
N ALA A 372 -18.57 15.97 -15.56
CA ALA A 372 -19.61 16.95 -15.32
C ALA A 372 -19.15 18.09 -14.41
N ASN A 373 -18.40 17.76 -13.37
CA ASN A 373 -17.78 18.73 -12.48
C ASN A 373 -16.72 19.57 -13.22
N LEU A 374 -15.93 18.96 -14.12
CA LEU A 374 -14.96 19.72 -14.93
C LEU A 374 -15.65 20.77 -15.79
N TYR A 375 -16.69 20.45 -16.56
CA TYR A 375 -17.30 21.48 -17.41
C TYR A 375 -18.09 22.53 -16.61
N LYS A 376 -18.51 22.21 -15.38
CA LYS A 376 -19.25 23.13 -14.50
C LYS A 376 -18.32 24.13 -13.83
N HIS A 377 -17.17 23.66 -13.35
CA HIS A 377 -16.30 24.44 -12.45
C HIS A 377 -14.92 24.77 -13.06
N GLN A 378 -14.50 24.05 -14.09
CA GLN A 378 -13.21 24.17 -14.78
C GLN A 378 -13.42 24.18 -16.30
N ASP A 379 -14.32 25.03 -16.79
CA ASP A 379 -14.68 25.10 -18.20
C ASP A 379 -13.49 25.40 -19.11
N HIS A 380 -12.49 26.14 -18.62
CA HIS A 380 -11.20 26.40 -19.28
C HIS A 380 -10.41 25.13 -19.60
N VAL A 381 -10.59 24.05 -18.81
CA VAL A 381 -9.99 22.74 -19.10
C VAL A 381 -10.75 22.09 -20.24
N VAL A 382 -12.08 22.01 -20.12
CA VAL A 382 -12.93 21.28 -21.09
C VAL A 382 -12.98 21.95 -22.45
N ASN A 383 -12.92 23.28 -22.50
CA ASN A 383 -12.94 24.06 -23.73
C ASN A 383 -11.61 24.03 -24.49
N ASP A 384 -10.53 23.58 -23.87
CA ASP A 384 -9.22 23.46 -24.52
C ASP A 384 -9.14 22.14 -25.30
N PRO A 385 -8.82 22.16 -26.61
CA PRO A 385 -8.69 20.95 -27.42
C PRO A 385 -7.73 19.91 -26.83
N LYS A 386 -6.68 20.35 -26.12
CA LYS A 386 -5.69 19.46 -25.52
C LYS A 386 -6.28 18.57 -24.44
N PHE A 387 -7.30 19.02 -23.72
CA PHE A 387 -7.98 18.15 -22.76
C PHE A 387 -8.70 16.99 -23.47
N HIS A 388 -9.37 17.28 -24.59
CA HIS A 388 -10.01 16.25 -25.40
C HIS A 388 -8.97 15.26 -25.95
N GLU A 389 -7.85 15.75 -26.46
CA GLU A 389 -6.73 14.92 -26.93
C GLU A 389 -6.20 14.00 -25.80
N ASN A 390 -5.94 14.56 -24.61
CA ASN A 390 -5.50 13.79 -23.44
C ASN A 390 -6.53 12.73 -23.03
N MET A 391 -7.82 13.07 -23.06
CA MET A 391 -8.92 12.13 -22.75
C MET A 391 -8.92 10.96 -23.73
N MET A 392 -8.77 11.23 -25.04
CA MET A 392 -8.78 10.18 -26.05
C MET A 392 -7.51 9.33 -26.04
N GLU A 393 -6.34 9.94 -25.85
CA GLU A 393 -5.08 9.22 -25.67
C GLU A 393 -5.17 8.23 -24.51
N LEU A 394 -5.69 8.68 -23.35
CA LEU A 394 -5.86 7.82 -22.19
C LEU A 394 -6.97 6.77 -22.36
N ALA A 395 -8.07 7.12 -23.04
CA ALA A 395 -9.18 6.20 -23.28
C ALA A 395 -8.84 5.07 -24.28
N GLN A 396 -7.87 5.29 -25.18
CA GLN A 396 -7.33 4.23 -26.04
C GLN A 396 -6.48 3.21 -25.28
N GLY A 397 -5.98 3.58 -24.09
CA GLY A 397 -5.29 2.68 -23.18
C GLY A 397 -6.26 1.92 -22.26
N LEU A 398 -5.68 1.12 -21.37
CA LEU A 398 -6.42 0.38 -20.35
C LEU A 398 -6.41 1.13 -19.00
N PRO A 399 -7.51 1.12 -18.24
CA PRO A 399 -7.50 1.58 -16.86
C PRO A 399 -6.59 0.67 -16.05
N SER A 400 -6.07 1.18 -14.94
CA SER A 400 -5.15 0.44 -14.10
C SER A 400 -5.74 0.20 -12.70
N SER A 401 -5.42 -0.94 -12.09
CA SER A 401 -5.72 -1.28 -10.69
C SER A 401 -4.48 -1.80 -9.97
N SER A 402 -4.39 -1.64 -8.65
CA SER A 402 -3.27 -2.17 -7.86
C SER A 402 -3.52 -3.63 -7.50
N ALA A 403 -2.48 -4.43 -7.57
CA ALA A 403 -2.41 -5.70 -6.85
C ALA A 403 -2.37 -5.44 -5.34
N LEU A 404 -2.65 -6.48 -4.57
CA LEU A 404 -2.30 -6.51 -3.15
C LEU A 404 -0.80 -6.29 -3.00
N SER A 405 -0.40 -5.52 -2.00
CA SER A 405 0.99 -5.09 -1.83
C SER A 405 1.96 -6.26 -1.66
N ARG A 406 1.48 -7.35 -1.07
CA ARG A 406 2.16 -8.62 -0.79
C ARG A 406 2.16 -9.65 -1.94
N VAL A 407 1.49 -9.36 -3.05
CA VAL A 407 1.48 -10.27 -4.21
C VAL A 407 2.75 -10.12 -5.04
N LYS A 408 3.43 -11.24 -5.26
CA LYS A 408 4.59 -11.32 -6.14
C LYS A 408 4.16 -11.10 -7.60
N PRO A 409 4.85 -10.23 -8.37
CA PRO A 409 4.63 -10.14 -9.80
C PRO A 409 4.86 -11.51 -10.48
N PRO A 410 3.98 -11.95 -11.40
CA PRO A 410 4.21 -13.15 -12.18
C PRO A 410 5.36 -12.94 -13.17
N ALA A 411 5.95 -14.05 -13.66
CA ALA A 411 7.12 -14.00 -14.54
C ALA A 411 6.87 -13.32 -15.90
N ASN A 412 5.61 -13.28 -16.34
CA ASN A 412 5.16 -12.61 -17.57
C ASN A 412 4.78 -11.13 -17.34
N ALA A 413 5.01 -10.56 -16.16
CA ALA A 413 4.74 -9.15 -15.91
C ALA A 413 5.66 -8.26 -16.75
N GLU A 414 5.07 -7.35 -17.51
CA GLU A 414 5.79 -6.30 -18.24
C GLU A 414 6.18 -5.18 -17.29
N ASP A 415 7.40 -4.66 -17.40
CA ASP A 415 7.81 -3.47 -16.65
C ASP A 415 7.47 -2.19 -17.43
N ARG A 416 6.44 -1.47 -16.99
CA ARG A 416 6.02 -0.18 -17.55
C ARG A 416 5.77 0.82 -16.44
N HIS A 417 6.83 1.40 -15.89
CA HIS A 417 6.80 2.11 -14.59
C HIS A 417 6.37 1.18 -13.46
N GLY A 418 6.99 0.01 -13.37
CA GLY A 418 6.67 -1.06 -12.44
C GLY A 418 6.02 -2.26 -13.14
N PRO A 419 6.14 -3.45 -12.53
CA PRO A 419 5.61 -4.69 -13.08
C PRO A 419 4.08 -4.66 -13.18
N GLN A 420 3.56 -5.02 -14.34
CA GLN A 420 2.14 -5.11 -14.60
C GLN A 420 1.77 -6.25 -15.56
N ILE A 421 0.52 -6.69 -15.49
CA ILE A 421 -0.10 -7.60 -16.48
C ILE A 421 -1.44 -7.02 -16.92
N THR A 422 -1.97 -7.53 -18.03
CA THR A 422 -3.35 -7.26 -18.43
C THR A 422 -4.28 -8.34 -17.86
N GLU A 423 -5.37 -7.93 -17.23
CA GLU A 423 -6.40 -8.82 -16.68
C GLU A 423 -7.80 -8.33 -17.10
N PRO A 424 -8.84 -9.17 -17.06
CA PRO A 424 -10.21 -8.69 -17.26
C PRO A 424 -10.55 -7.58 -16.26
N ALA A 425 -11.09 -6.45 -16.71
CA ALA A 425 -11.42 -5.30 -15.86
C ALA A 425 -12.46 -5.65 -14.78
N SER A 426 -13.31 -6.66 -15.01
CA SER A 426 -14.21 -7.23 -14.00
C SER A 426 -13.51 -7.81 -12.78
N SER A 427 -12.19 -7.99 -12.84
CA SER A 427 -11.36 -8.49 -11.76
C SER A 427 -10.53 -7.40 -11.06
N ALA A 428 -10.66 -6.16 -11.53
CA ALA A 428 -10.02 -5.00 -10.92
C ALA A 428 -10.45 -4.88 -9.45
N ALA A 429 -9.51 -4.43 -8.62
CA ALA A 429 -9.77 -4.29 -7.20
C ALA A 429 -10.95 -3.34 -6.94
N ARG A 430 -11.79 -3.64 -5.93
CA ARG A 430 -12.87 -2.74 -5.50
C ARG A 430 -12.38 -1.36 -5.07
N ARG A 431 -11.09 -1.25 -4.74
CA ARG A 431 -10.42 -0.03 -4.29
C ARG A 431 -9.27 0.30 -5.25
N GLY A 432 -9.32 1.49 -5.84
CA GLY A 432 -8.35 1.99 -6.81
C GLY A 432 -7.03 2.45 -6.21
N TYR A 433 -6.50 1.74 -5.19
CA TYR A 433 -5.23 2.08 -4.53
C TYR A 433 -4.15 2.40 -5.54
N ARG A 434 -3.32 3.37 -5.23
CA ARG A 434 -2.07 3.56 -5.95
C ARG A 434 -1.17 2.33 -5.78
N THR A 435 -0.41 2.03 -6.82
CA THR A 435 0.57 0.94 -6.83
C THR A 435 1.49 1.05 -5.61
N SER A 436 1.60 -0.01 -4.80
CA SER A 436 2.45 0.02 -3.60
C SER A 436 3.94 0.10 -3.94
N SER A 437 4.75 0.62 -3.01
CA SER A 437 6.21 0.47 -3.08
C SER A 437 6.62 -0.99 -3.10
N ASP A 438 7.76 -1.37 -3.62
CA ASP A 438 8.41 -2.68 -3.45
C ASP A 438 9.27 -2.79 -2.17
N THR A 439 9.30 -1.74 -1.34
CA THR A 439 10.05 -1.70 -0.08
C THR A 439 9.13 -1.57 1.12
N GLU A 440 9.53 -2.22 2.21
CA GLU A 440 9.06 -1.96 3.56
C GLU A 440 10.05 -1.07 4.30
N GLY A 441 9.60 -0.48 5.41
CA GLY A 441 10.50 0.11 6.40
C GLY A 441 10.71 -0.87 7.53
N GLU A 442 11.92 -0.96 8.05
CA GLU A 442 12.17 -1.52 9.38
C GLU A 442 12.97 -0.50 10.20
N THR A 443 12.65 -0.42 11.50
CA THR A 443 13.47 0.27 12.49
C THR A 443 14.24 -0.77 13.29
N GLU A 444 15.56 -0.62 13.45
CA GLU A 444 16.43 -1.62 14.11
C GLU A 444 15.92 -2.12 15.48
N THR A 445 15.14 -1.31 16.19
CA THR A 445 14.49 -1.66 17.46
C THR A 445 13.54 -2.87 17.38
N ASP A 446 12.96 -3.18 16.22
CA ASP A 446 12.01 -4.31 16.07
C ASP A 446 12.69 -5.67 15.95
N SER A 447 13.99 -5.73 15.62
CA SER A 447 14.65 -7.00 15.29
C SER A 447 15.55 -7.58 16.37
N ASP A 448 16.20 -6.75 17.21
CA ASP A 448 17.29 -7.22 18.09
C ASP A 448 17.31 -6.64 19.52
N ARG A 449 16.33 -5.81 19.94
CA ARG A 449 16.29 -5.22 21.30
C ARG A 449 14.91 -5.35 21.96
N MET A 450 14.60 -6.54 22.46
CA MET A 450 13.51 -6.73 23.42
C MET A 450 14.06 -7.40 24.69
N ASP A 451 14.89 -6.66 25.43
CA ASP A 451 15.11 -6.91 26.85
C ASP A 451 14.49 -5.73 27.62
N THR A 452 13.38 -6.04 28.32
CA THR A 452 12.93 -5.44 29.59
C THR A 452 13.24 -3.95 29.81
N ASP A 453 12.36 -3.06 29.35
CA ASP A 453 11.88 -1.89 30.12
C ASP A 453 10.90 -1.08 29.25
N SER A 454 9.62 -1.09 29.65
CA SER A 454 8.49 -0.56 28.88
C SER A 454 8.29 0.95 28.94
N ASP A 455 9.24 1.73 29.48
CA ASP A 455 9.03 3.17 29.76
C ASP A 455 9.99 4.12 29.02
N ARG A 456 10.73 3.66 28.00
CA ARG A 456 11.49 4.55 27.10
C ARG A 456 11.10 4.35 25.63
N MET A 457 10.22 5.22 25.14
CA MET A 457 10.11 5.53 23.70
C MET A 457 11.38 6.26 23.22
N ASP A 458 12.54 5.61 23.26
CA ASP A 458 13.73 6.09 22.54
C ASP A 458 13.58 5.66 21.07
N THR A 459 12.87 6.48 20.30
CA THR A 459 12.56 6.33 18.86
C THR A 459 13.76 6.59 17.94
N ASP A 460 14.98 6.25 18.38
CA ASP A 460 16.23 6.56 17.67
C ASP A 460 16.74 5.41 16.77
N GLY A 461 15.93 4.37 16.54
CA GLY A 461 16.28 3.27 15.64
C GLY A 461 16.58 3.75 14.21
N GLU A 462 17.67 3.23 13.61
CA GLU A 462 17.99 3.55 12.22
C GLU A 462 16.90 3.01 11.28
N TYR A 463 16.40 3.84 10.37
CA TYR A 463 15.50 3.39 9.31
C TYR A 463 16.28 2.70 8.21
N GLU A 464 15.92 1.45 7.91
CA GLU A 464 16.46 0.72 6.77
C GLU A 464 15.34 0.28 5.82
N PRO A 465 15.39 0.69 4.53
CA PRO A 465 14.45 0.20 3.55
C PRO A 465 14.78 -1.25 3.18
N LYS A 466 13.89 -2.19 3.50
CA LYS A 466 14.04 -3.60 3.12
C LYS A 466 13.17 -3.96 1.90
N PRO A 467 13.65 -4.85 1.00
CA PRO A 467 12.79 -5.40 -0.04
C PRO A 467 11.54 -6.03 0.58
N ARG A 468 10.39 -5.82 -0.04
CA ARG A 468 9.15 -6.41 0.45
C ARG A 468 9.21 -7.92 0.37
N ALA A 469 8.77 -8.57 1.45
CA ALA A 469 8.48 -9.98 1.44
C ALA A 469 7.15 -10.25 0.70
N TYR A 470 7.20 -11.01 -0.38
CA TYR A 470 6.00 -11.44 -1.10
C TYR A 470 5.61 -12.84 -0.63
N ASP A 471 4.42 -12.99 -0.07
CA ASP A 471 3.86 -14.26 0.41
C ASP A 471 2.58 -14.68 -0.29
N LEU A 472 2.19 -13.92 -1.31
CA LEU A 472 1.03 -14.23 -2.11
C LEU A 472 1.49 -14.44 -3.54
N THR A 473 1.14 -15.58 -4.12
CA THR A 473 1.33 -15.85 -5.55
C THR A 473 0.12 -15.38 -6.33
N TYR A 474 0.41 -14.76 -7.48
CA TYR A 474 -0.63 -14.46 -8.47
C TYR A 474 -1.10 -15.77 -9.12
N THR A 475 -2.39 -16.06 -9.02
CA THR A 475 -3.03 -17.22 -9.68
C THR A 475 -4.08 -16.74 -10.68
N GLU A 476 -4.03 -17.26 -11.90
CA GLU A 476 -4.98 -16.92 -12.98
C GLU A 476 -6.37 -17.55 -12.77
N ASP A 477 -6.45 -18.69 -12.07
CA ASP A 477 -7.64 -19.54 -11.98
C ASP A 477 -8.47 -19.32 -10.70
N SER A 478 -9.42 -18.38 -10.72
CA SER A 478 -10.71 -18.46 -9.98
C SER A 478 -11.49 -17.13 -10.08
N ALA A 479 -12.29 -16.97 -11.15
CA ALA A 479 -13.06 -15.76 -11.38
C ALA A 479 -14.36 -15.71 -10.55
N GLY A 480 -14.38 -14.88 -9.50
CA GLY A 480 -15.60 -14.21 -9.05
C GLY A 480 -15.89 -13.01 -9.97
N LYS A 481 -16.89 -13.12 -10.84
CA LYS A 481 -17.20 -12.11 -11.86
C LYS A 481 -17.88 -10.87 -11.24
N LEU A 482 -17.30 -9.67 -11.37
CA LEU A 482 -18.06 -8.41 -11.26
C LEU A 482 -18.56 -8.06 -12.67
N GLY A 483 -19.73 -8.58 -13.04
CA GLY A 483 -20.32 -8.43 -14.37
C GLY A 483 -21.54 -7.50 -14.43
N LYS A 484 -21.88 -7.07 -15.65
CA LYS A 484 -23.09 -6.28 -15.97
C LYS A 484 -24.33 -6.88 -15.27
N GLY A 485 -25.00 -6.08 -14.44
CA GLY A 485 -26.24 -6.49 -13.77
C GLY A 485 -26.08 -7.37 -12.53
N SER A 486 -24.87 -7.64 -12.03
CA SER A 486 -24.73 -8.26 -10.71
C SER A 486 -25.22 -7.27 -9.66
N LYS A 487 -26.44 -7.49 -9.13
CA LYS A 487 -26.78 -6.99 -7.79
C LYS A 487 -25.62 -7.37 -6.87
N ALA A 488 -25.25 -6.50 -5.95
CA ALA A 488 -24.13 -6.67 -5.02
C ALA A 488 -24.30 -7.86 -4.04
N GLN A 489 -24.95 -8.96 -4.46
CA GLN A 489 -25.09 -10.18 -3.71
C GLN A 489 -23.81 -11.00 -3.82
N ASN A 490 -23.03 -10.93 -2.74
CA ASN A 490 -22.28 -12.06 -2.20
C ASN A 490 -21.29 -12.78 -3.14
N SER A 491 -20.73 -12.12 -4.16
CA SER A 491 -19.50 -12.64 -4.79
C SER A 491 -18.35 -12.47 -3.80
N ARG A 492 -18.11 -13.54 -3.04
CA ARG A 492 -17.03 -13.68 -2.07
C ARG A 492 -15.70 -13.25 -2.70
N SER A 493 -15.06 -12.34 -1.97
CA SER A 493 -13.62 -12.07 -1.83
C SER A 493 -12.68 -12.34 -3.01
N ARG A 494 -11.85 -11.33 -3.29
CA ARG A 494 -10.49 -11.47 -3.83
C ARG A 494 -9.91 -12.89 -3.60
N ALA A 495 -9.83 -13.69 -4.66
CA ALA A 495 -8.90 -14.79 -4.78
C ALA A 495 -8.04 -14.53 -6.02
N ARG A 496 -6.95 -13.78 -5.84
CA ARG A 496 -5.85 -13.64 -6.82
C ARG A 496 -4.48 -13.73 -6.14
N ALA A 497 -4.51 -14.30 -4.95
CA ALA A 497 -3.43 -14.31 -3.99
C ALA A 497 -3.61 -15.59 -3.19
N THR A 498 -3.16 -16.70 -3.76
CA THR A 498 -2.99 -17.91 -2.95
C THR A 498 -1.77 -17.68 -2.07
N ARG A 499 -1.92 -18.01 -0.79
CA ARG A 499 -0.77 -18.21 0.09
C ARG A 499 0.15 -19.23 -0.58
N ILE A 500 1.46 -18.98 -0.57
CA ILE A 500 2.45 -19.86 -1.20
C ILE A 500 2.42 -21.24 -0.50
N VAL A 501 2.11 -21.24 0.79
CA VAL A 501 1.87 -22.47 1.54
C VAL A 501 0.43 -22.94 1.33
N SER A 502 0.28 -24.10 0.66
CA SER A 502 -1.01 -24.79 0.49
C SER A 502 -1.60 -25.23 1.83
N PRO A 503 -2.91 -25.53 1.93
CA PRO A 503 -3.52 -26.02 3.17
C PRO A 503 -2.76 -27.22 3.80
N GLU A 504 -2.30 -28.15 2.98
CA GLU A 504 -1.51 -29.31 3.41
C GLU A 504 -0.12 -28.89 3.93
N GLY A 505 0.49 -27.89 3.29
CA GLY A 505 1.73 -27.28 3.76
C GLY A 505 1.58 -26.53 5.08
N ARG A 506 0.42 -25.91 5.32
CA ARG A 506 0.12 -25.24 6.60
C ARG A 506 0.04 -26.27 7.72
N GLU A 507 -0.67 -27.37 7.48
CA GLU A 507 -0.77 -28.47 8.42
C GLU A 507 0.61 -29.10 8.69
N GLU A 508 1.45 -29.29 7.66
CA GLU A 508 2.84 -29.73 7.80
C GLU A 508 3.64 -28.81 8.75
N ILE A 509 3.59 -27.49 8.53
CA ILE A 509 4.30 -26.51 9.36
C ILE A 509 3.75 -26.48 10.79
N GLN A 510 2.43 -26.52 10.95
CA GLN A 510 1.77 -26.51 12.25
C GLN A 510 2.08 -27.77 13.05
N ILE A 511 2.05 -28.94 12.41
CA ILE A 511 2.43 -30.22 13.04
C ILE A 511 3.90 -30.20 13.43
N ALA A 512 4.79 -29.73 12.56
CA ALA A 512 6.21 -29.61 12.87
C ALA A 512 6.44 -28.74 14.12
N TYR A 513 5.81 -27.56 14.16
CA TYR A 513 5.87 -26.63 15.30
C TYR A 513 5.26 -27.21 16.59
N LEU A 514 4.08 -27.83 16.50
CA LEU A 514 3.37 -28.38 17.67
C LEU A 514 4.08 -29.59 18.27
N ASN A 515 4.81 -30.35 17.45
CA ASN A 515 5.58 -31.51 17.90
C ASN A 515 6.89 -31.12 18.62
N ASN A 516 7.29 -29.85 18.60
CA ASN A 516 8.59 -29.36 19.10
C ASN A 516 9.79 -30.16 18.54
N ASP A 517 9.66 -30.64 17.30
CA ASP A 517 10.75 -31.33 16.61
C ASP A 517 11.54 -30.29 15.80
N THR A 518 12.67 -29.89 16.36
CA THR A 518 13.54 -28.85 15.79
C THR A 518 14.00 -29.18 14.36
N GLU A 519 14.22 -30.44 14.04
CA GLU A 519 14.67 -30.87 12.71
C GLU A 519 13.50 -30.81 11.72
N ALA A 520 12.32 -31.31 12.11
CA ALA A 520 11.11 -31.22 11.30
C ALA A 520 10.67 -29.76 11.07
N GLU A 521 10.74 -28.90 12.09
CA GLU A 521 10.46 -27.46 12.00
C GLU A 521 11.42 -26.78 11.01
N THR A 522 12.72 -27.01 11.18
CA THR A 522 13.75 -26.43 10.29
C THR A 522 13.52 -26.83 8.84
N ASN A 523 13.24 -28.12 8.60
CA ASN A 523 13.01 -28.66 7.26
C ASN A 523 11.72 -28.11 6.65
N ALA A 524 10.64 -28.03 7.42
CA ALA A 524 9.37 -27.47 6.95
C ALA A 524 9.51 -25.98 6.59
N TYR A 525 10.13 -25.18 7.46
CA TYR A 525 10.34 -23.75 7.20
C TYR A 525 11.26 -23.51 6.00
N LYS A 526 12.40 -24.22 5.88
CA LYS A 526 13.30 -24.08 4.74
C LYS A 526 12.65 -24.50 3.43
N LYS A 527 11.97 -25.65 3.41
CA LYS A 527 11.25 -26.17 2.24
C LYS A 527 10.26 -25.16 1.67
N TRP A 528 9.43 -24.55 2.53
CA TRP A 528 8.42 -23.60 2.08
C TRP A 528 9.03 -22.22 1.77
N HIS A 529 10.07 -21.80 2.48
CA HIS A 529 10.82 -20.59 2.15
C HIS A 529 11.55 -20.69 0.79
N GLU A 530 12.15 -21.83 0.47
CA GLU A 530 12.77 -22.10 -0.85
C GLU A 530 11.73 -22.10 -1.98
N LYS A 531 10.50 -22.54 -1.69
CA LYS A 531 9.34 -22.42 -2.60
C LYS A 531 8.81 -20.99 -2.71
N GLY A 532 9.37 -20.05 -1.96
CA GLY A 532 9.09 -18.62 -2.03
C GLY A 532 8.19 -18.08 -0.93
N ALA A 533 7.76 -18.89 0.04
CA ALA A 533 6.94 -18.42 1.16
C ALA A 533 7.74 -17.43 2.01
N SER A 534 7.10 -16.31 2.40
CA SER A 534 7.79 -15.35 3.26
C SER A 534 7.87 -15.84 4.70
N GLN A 535 8.84 -15.32 5.46
CA GLN A 535 8.93 -15.55 6.90
C GLN A 535 7.67 -15.06 7.65
N ALA A 536 7.01 -14.00 7.16
CA ALA A 536 5.76 -13.51 7.72
C ALA A 536 4.59 -14.49 7.51
N GLU A 537 4.56 -15.18 6.36
CA GLU A 537 3.55 -16.20 6.07
C GLU A 537 3.72 -17.42 6.96
N LEU A 538 4.98 -17.88 7.11
CA LEU A 538 5.34 -18.98 8.00
C LEU A 538 5.03 -18.62 9.46
N ARG A 539 5.34 -17.40 9.89
CA ARG A 539 4.94 -16.87 11.20
C ARG A 539 3.42 -16.90 11.37
N ASP A 540 2.65 -16.39 10.41
CA ASP A 540 1.19 -16.37 10.52
C ASP A 540 0.61 -17.79 10.66
N ILE A 541 1.19 -18.78 9.96
CA ILE A 541 0.81 -20.19 10.08
C ILE A 541 1.09 -20.73 11.48
N VAL A 542 2.24 -20.37 12.05
CA VAL A 542 2.65 -20.76 13.40
C VAL A 542 1.76 -20.08 14.44
N MET A 543 1.50 -18.78 14.31
CA MET A 543 0.64 -18.00 15.20
C MET A 543 -0.80 -18.52 15.27
N GLU A 544 -1.29 -19.17 14.21
CA GLU A 544 -2.61 -19.82 14.22
C GLU A 544 -2.70 -21.00 15.22
N VAL A 545 -1.55 -21.61 15.58
CA VAL A 545 -1.47 -22.75 16.50
C VAL A 545 -0.56 -22.49 17.70
N ASP A 546 0.16 -21.37 17.75
CA ASP A 546 1.03 -21.01 18.85
C ASP A 546 0.20 -20.62 20.06
N VAL A 547 0.32 -21.44 21.10
CA VAL A 547 -0.43 -21.32 22.33
C VAL A 547 0.39 -20.69 23.46
N SER A 548 1.65 -20.34 23.20
CA SER A 548 2.52 -19.65 24.15
C SER A 548 2.23 -18.15 24.20
N ASP A 549 2.47 -17.50 25.35
CA ASP A 549 2.34 -16.03 25.49
C ASP A 549 3.53 -15.30 24.80
N ARG A 550 4.10 -15.90 23.76
CA ARG A 550 5.17 -15.30 22.97
C ARG A 550 4.59 -14.14 22.19
N SER A 551 5.29 -13.01 22.18
CA SER A 551 4.95 -11.90 21.31
C SER A 551 5.07 -12.32 19.84
N GLU A 552 4.31 -11.67 18.96
CA GLU A 552 4.39 -11.88 17.52
C GLU A 552 5.84 -11.77 16.99
N ALA A 553 6.63 -10.88 17.59
CA ALA A 553 8.05 -10.71 17.30
C ALA A 553 8.91 -11.91 17.73
N ALA A 554 8.60 -12.55 18.86
CA ALA A 554 9.32 -13.74 19.32
C ALA A 554 9.07 -14.94 18.39
N VAL A 555 7.85 -15.10 17.90
CA VAL A 555 7.50 -16.13 16.91
C VAL A 555 8.15 -15.85 15.57
N TYR A 556 8.17 -14.59 15.14
CA TYR A 556 8.88 -14.19 13.92
C TYR A 556 10.38 -14.51 14.02
N SER A 557 11.04 -14.10 15.11
CA SER A 557 12.45 -14.40 15.38
C SER A 557 12.74 -15.90 15.41
N HIS A 558 11.82 -16.70 15.95
CA HIS A 558 11.92 -18.17 15.94
C HIS A 558 11.95 -18.72 14.51
N VAL A 559 10.97 -18.33 13.68
CA VAL A 559 10.90 -18.74 12.27
C VAL A 559 12.15 -18.28 11.52
N THR A 560 12.58 -17.03 11.68
CA THR A 560 13.76 -16.48 11.00
C THR A 560 15.04 -17.25 11.35
N ARG A 561 15.24 -17.66 12.60
CA ARG A 561 16.40 -18.45 13.03
C ARG A 561 16.50 -19.77 12.28
N TYR A 562 15.40 -20.50 12.17
CA TYR A 562 15.38 -21.79 11.48
C TYR A 562 15.47 -21.67 9.96
N VAL A 563 14.84 -20.65 9.37
CA VAL A 563 14.94 -20.37 7.93
C VAL A 563 16.37 -20.01 7.54
N THR A 564 17.03 -19.12 8.30
CA THR A 564 18.36 -18.60 7.96
C THR A 564 19.51 -19.46 8.49
N GLY A 565 19.25 -20.37 9.43
CA GLY A 565 20.26 -21.19 10.10
C GLY A 565 21.19 -20.40 11.03
N LYS A 566 20.87 -19.14 11.33
CA LYS A 566 21.70 -18.26 12.17
C LYS A 566 21.11 -18.18 13.57
N THR A 567 21.88 -18.54 14.60
CA THR A 567 21.42 -18.61 16.00
C THR A 567 21.58 -17.30 16.77
N GLY A 568 22.03 -16.22 16.13
CA GLY A 568 22.20 -14.89 16.74
C GLY A 568 23.46 -14.72 17.60
N HIS A 569 24.22 -15.79 17.87
CA HIS A 569 25.46 -15.72 18.69
C HIS A 569 26.74 -15.42 17.89
N GLU A 570 26.66 -15.43 16.56
CA GLU A 570 27.82 -15.40 15.66
C GLU A 570 28.61 -14.06 15.72
N LYS A 571 27.93 -12.93 15.98
CA LYS A 571 28.57 -11.61 16.12
C LYS A 571 29.36 -11.45 17.43
N ARG A 572 28.99 -12.19 18.49
CA ARG A 572 29.62 -12.07 19.81
C ARG A 572 30.86 -12.96 19.96
N ASP A 573 30.87 -14.10 19.26
CA ASP A 573 31.91 -15.12 19.42
C ASP A 573 32.94 -15.16 18.28
N ASN A 574 32.82 -14.25 17.29
CA ASN A 574 33.73 -14.11 16.14
C ASN A 574 33.96 -15.44 15.38
N THR A 575 32.94 -16.29 15.34
CA THR A 575 32.99 -17.61 14.70
C THR A 575 32.35 -17.53 13.31
N ALA A 576 33.10 -17.94 12.29
CA ALA A 576 32.59 -18.08 10.93
C ALA A 576 31.39 -19.04 10.92
N SER A 577 30.34 -18.64 10.19
CA SER A 577 29.13 -19.44 9.96
C SER A 577 29.49 -20.83 9.44
N GLY A 578 29.15 -21.88 10.20
CA GLY A 578 29.29 -23.27 9.77
C GLY A 578 30.16 -24.19 10.63
N ARG A 579 30.34 -23.94 11.94
CA ARG A 579 30.93 -24.95 12.83
C ARG A 579 29.84 -25.77 13.52
N GLU A 580 29.87 -27.07 13.28
CA GLU A 580 29.06 -28.10 13.93
C GLU A 580 29.01 -27.91 15.45
N ASP A 581 27.82 -28.18 16.00
CA ASP A 581 27.44 -28.09 17.39
C ASP A 581 28.56 -28.40 18.38
N ILE A 582 28.82 -27.44 19.27
CA ILE A 582 29.46 -27.71 20.55
C ILE A 582 28.51 -28.62 21.33
N LYS A 583 28.77 -29.93 21.23
CA LYS A 583 28.14 -30.99 22.00
C LYS A 583 28.09 -30.60 23.48
N ARG A 584 26.90 -30.19 23.95
CA ARG A 584 26.61 -30.13 25.39
C ARG A 584 26.86 -31.52 25.98
N ARG A 585 27.65 -31.56 27.05
CA ARG A 585 28.10 -32.76 27.75
C ARG A 585 26.95 -33.72 28.02
N LYS A 586 27.11 -34.95 27.53
CA LYS A 586 26.36 -36.13 27.93
C LYS A 586 26.68 -36.47 29.39
N THR A 587 25.66 -36.52 30.23
CA THR A 587 25.61 -37.32 31.45
C THR A 587 24.35 -38.15 31.39
N GLY A 588 24.49 -39.47 31.39
CA GLY A 588 23.36 -40.41 31.40
C GLY A 588 23.40 -41.40 30.24
N VAL A 589 24.27 -42.38 30.36
CA VAL A 589 24.35 -43.58 29.51
C VAL A 589 23.07 -44.41 29.71
N ASN A 590 22.37 -44.74 28.63
CA ASN A 590 22.06 -46.14 28.34
C ASN A 590 21.92 -46.39 26.84
N THR A 591 22.63 -47.42 26.44
CA THR A 591 22.88 -47.97 25.11
C THR A 591 21.64 -48.64 24.51
N GLY A 592 21.43 -48.46 23.22
CA GLY A 592 20.44 -49.21 22.46
C GLY A 592 20.25 -48.67 21.05
N LYS A 593 21.25 -48.88 20.19
CA LYS A 593 21.16 -48.62 18.75
C LYS A 593 20.24 -49.67 18.12
N LYS A 594 19.12 -49.25 17.52
CA LYS A 594 18.42 -50.01 16.48
C LYS A 594 17.75 -49.04 15.51
N GLU A 595 18.13 -49.18 14.24
CA GLU A 595 17.35 -48.69 13.10
C GLU A 595 15.93 -49.26 13.19
N SER A 596 14.92 -48.43 12.96
CA SER A 596 13.61 -48.90 12.54
C SER A 596 12.88 -47.84 11.74
N ASP A 597 12.41 -48.30 10.60
CA ASP A 597 11.60 -47.67 9.59
C ASP A 597 10.43 -46.81 10.10
N SER A 598 10.17 -45.77 9.32
CA SER A 598 8.99 -44.94 9.34
C SER A 598 7.69 -45.75 9.38
N THR A 599 6.93 -45.65 10.48
CA THR A 599 5.49 -45.94 10.52
C THR A 599 4.81 -44.98 11.48
N GLY A 600 3.77 -44.27 11.00
CA GLY A 600 3.06 -43.23 11.74
C GLY A 600 2.34 -43.74 12.98
N THR A 601 2.45 -43.01 14.07
CA THR A 601 1.69 -43.21 15.32
C THR A 601 0.60 -42.13 15.41
N GLY A 602 -0.70 -42.39 15.54
CA GLY A 602 -1.39 -43.55 16.11
C GLY A 602 -2.38 -43.15 17.24
N TRP A 603 -2.83 -41.89 17.30
CA TRP A 603 -3.73 -41.37 18.33
C TRP A 603 -5.20 -41.56 17.94
N GLN A 604 -6.00 -42.21 18.78
CA GLN A 604 -7.43 -42.42 18.53
C GLN A 604 -8.28 -41.25 19.09
N LYS A 605 -9.47 -41.04 18.51
CA LYS A 605 -10.48 -40.10 19.03
C LYS A 605 -11.40 -40.84 20.01
N MET A 606 -11.51 -40.36 21.25
CA MET A 606 -12.48 -40.90 22.21
C MET A 606 -13.90 -40.42 21.85
N THR A 607 -14.88 -41.33 21.84
CA THR A 607 -16.29 -41.04 21.51
C THR A 607 -17.20 -41.50 22.66
N ARG A 608 -18.42 -40.94 22.73
CA ARG A 608 -19.40 -41.29 23.78
C ARG A 608 -19.80 -42.77 23.80
N ASP A 609 -19.64 -43.46 22.67
CA ASP A 609 -20.01 -44.87 22.55
C ASP A 609 -18.87 -45.82 22.92
N SER A 610 -17.66 -45.30 23.13
CA SER A 610 -16.49 -46.13 23.47
C SER A 610 -16.56 -46.68 24.90
N ASP A 611 -16.10 -47.90 25.11
CA ASP A 611 -16.07 -48.51 26.45
C ASP A 611 -15.11 -47.78 27.40
N ASP A 612 -14.05 -47.18 26.87
CA ASP A 612 -13.13 -46.35 27.64
C ASP A 612 -13.72 -45.00 28.03
N TRP A 613 -14.65 -44.44 27.24
CA TRP A 613 -15.48 -43.33 27.71
C TRP A 613 -16.38 -43.74 28.86
N LYS A 614 -17.04 -44.91 28.83
CA LYS A 614 -17.88 -45.37 29.95
C LYS A 614 -17.07 -45.51 31.25
N ARG A 615 -15.82 -45.97 31.14
CA ARG A 615 -14.88 -46.06 32.27
C ARG A 615 -14.44 -44.69 32.76
N LEU A 616 -14.14 -43.76 31.86
CA LEU A 616 -13.84 -42.36 32.20
C LEU A 616 -15.05 -41.69 32.86
N LEU A 617 -16.26 -41.93 32.36
CA LEU A 617 -17.50 -41.39 32.92
C LEU A 617 -17.77 -41.93 34.32
N ALA A 618 -17.50 -43.21 34.60
CA ALA A 618 -17.61 -43.75 35.95
C ALA A 618 -16.61 -43.08 36.92
N LYS A 619 -15.42 -42.69 36.44
CA LYS A 619 -14.44 -41.92 37.22
C LYS A 619 -14.87 -40.47 37.41
N VAL A 620 -15.50 -39.87 36.41
CA VAL A 620 -16.12 -38.55 36.51
C VAL A 620 -17.24 -38.58 37.55
N GLN A 621 -18.14 -39.57 37.51
CA GLN A 621 -19.24 -39.74 38.47
C GLN A 621 -18.79 -39.97 39.91
N ALA A 622 -17.60 -40.54 40.11
CA ALA A 622 -17.01 -40.72 41.43
C ALA A 622 -16.37 -39.44 42.01
N ASP A 623 -16.21 -38.39 41.20
CA ASP A 623 -15.71 -37.08 41.62
C ASP A 623 -16.90 -36.13 41.81
N ASP A 624 -17.48 -36.10 43.01
CA ASP A 624 -18.71 -35.35 43.31
C ASP A 624 -18.64 -33.87 42.90
N VAL A 625 -17.47 -33.25 43.04
CA VAL A 625 -17.25 -31.83 42.73
C VAL A 625 -17.19 -31.62 41.22
N PHE A 626 -16.42 -32.44 40.51
CA PHE A 626 -16.30 -32.32 39.06
C PHE A 626 -17.58 -32.76 38.35
N TYR A 627 -18.21 -33.85 38.82
CA TYR A 627 -19.46 -34.39 38.26
C TYR A 627 -20.61 -33.39 38.36
N GLY A 628 -20.74 -32.70 39.50
CA GLY A 628 -21.78 -31.67 39.67
C GLY A 628 -21.67 -30.53 38.65
N GLU A 629 -20.45 -30.12 38.29
CA GLU A 629 -20.20 -29.11 37.24
C GLU A 629 -20.38 -29.67 35.82
N TRP A 630 -20.01 -30.94 35.62
CA TRP A 630 -20.19 -31.66 34.35
C TRP A 630 -21.68 -31.84 34.02
N GLN A 631 -22.49 -32.29 34.98
CA GLN A 631 -23.92 -32.51 34.80
C GLN A 631 -24.69 -31.22 34.49
N ARG A 632 -24.27 -30.08 35.08
CA ARG A 632 -24.86 -28.77 34.77
C ARG A 632 -24.62 -28.37 33.31
N ARG A 633 -23.42 -28.58 32.77
CA ARG A 633 -23.06 -28.23 31.38
C ARG A 633 -23.63 -29.18 30.35
N GLU A 634 -23.86 -30.42 30.75
CA GLU A 634 -24.57 -31.37 29.90
C GLU A 634 -26.07 -31.05 29.80
N SER A 635 -26.62 -30.36 30.82
CA SER A 635 -28.01 -29.87 30.82
C SER A 635 -28.16 -28.48 30.19
N ASP A 636 -27.11 -27.65 30.25
CA ASP A 636 -27.06 -26.29 29.70
C ASP A 636 -25.68 -26.00 29.06
N PRO A 637 -25.56 -26.11 27.72
CA PRO A 637 -24.31 -25.91 27.00
C PRO A 637 -23.74 -24.48 27.04
N ASP A 638 -24.55 -23.47 27.41
CA ASP A 638 -24.14 -22.05 27.37
C ASP A 638 -23.31 -21.63 28.60
N LEU A 639 -23.18 -22.49 29.60
CA LEU A 639 -22.45 -22.26 30.86
C LEU A 639 -20.91 -22.26 30.74
N GLY A 640 -20.38 -22.32 29.51
CA GLY A 640 -18.95 -22.34 29.22
C GLY A 640 -18.23 -23.60 29.74
N VAL A 641 -16.90 -23.55 29.78
CA VAL A 641 -16.04 -24.71 30.07
C VAL A 641 -15.75 -24.91 31.57
N ILE A 642 -15.54 -26.15 31.99
CA ILE A 642 -15.11 -26.50 33.36
C ILE A 642 -13.61 -26.23 33.51
N PRO A 643 -13.18 -25.44 34.51
CA PRO A 643 -11.77 -25.21 34.77
C PRO A 643 -11.09 -26.46 35.34
N PHE A 644 -9.84 -26.70 34.94
CA PHE A 644 -9.06 -27.88 35.36
C PHE A 644 -8.90 -28.01 36.88
N SER A 645 -8.89 -26.89 37.61
CA SER A 645 -8.79 -26.87 39.07
C SER A 645 -9.94 -27.56 39.80
N LYS A 646 -11.06 -27.85 39.11
CA LYS A 646 -12.21 -28.58 39.67
C LYS A 646 -12.06 -30.09 39.56
N MET A 647 -11.10 -30.58 38.79
CA MET A 647 -10.81 -32.00 38.62
C MET A 647 -9.95 -32.49 39.80
N SER A 648 -10.38 -33.56 40.47
CA SER A 648 -9.55 -34.18 41.52
C SER A 648 -8.22 -34.71 40.96
N PRO A 649 -7.16 -34.79 41.78
CA PRO A 649 -5.88 -35.37 41.36
C PRO A 649 -5.99 -36.82 40.84
N GLU A 650 -6.97 -37.59 41.33
CA GLU A 650 -7.23 -38.97 40.89
C GLU A 650 -7.83 -39.01 39.50
N LEU A 651 -8.85 -38.19 39.23
CA LEU A 651 -9.46 -38.06 37.90
C LEU A 651 -8.44 -37.49 36.89
N ALA A 652 -7.66 -36.48 37.30
CA ALA A 652 -6.60 -35.90 36.47
C ALA A 652 -5.52 -36.91 36.10
N ARG A 653 -5.12 -37.79 37.02
CA ARG A 653 -4.18 -38.89 36.75
C ARG A 653 -4.75 -39.89 35.77
N TYR A 654 -6.02 -40.27 35.93
CA TYR A 654 -6.69 -41.19 35.02
C TYR A 654 -6.79 -40.62 33.59
N VAL A 655 -7.17 -39.34 33.46
CA VAL A 655 -7.18 -38.64 32.17
C VAL A 655 -5.76 -38.55 31.60
N ALA A 656 -4.74 -38.34 32.44
CA ALA A 656 -3.35 -38.28 32.03
C ALA A 656 -2.86 -39.61 31.42
N ASP A 657 -3.27 -40.75 31.98
CA ASP A 657 -2.92 -42.09 31.50
C ASP A 657 -3.61 -42.41 30.16
N GLN A 658 -4.85 -41.97 29.96
CA GLN A 658 -5.55 -42.13 28.68
C GLN A 658 -4.92 -41.35 27.52
N ARG A 659 -4.05 -40.38 27.83
CA ARG A 659 -3.26 -39.65 26.82
C ARG A 659 -2.20 -40.49 26.15
N SER A 660 -2.03 -41.80 26.40
CA SER A 660 -1.18 -42.68 25.58
C SER A 660 -1.93 -43.32 24.40
N THR A 661 -3.27 -43.20 24.41
CA THR A 661 -4.17 -43.86 23.45
C THR A 661 -5.07 -42.85 22.75
N TYR A 662 -5.53 -41.82 23.46
CA TYR A 662 -6.52 -40.86 22.96
C TYR A 662 -6.00 -39.43 22.86
N THR A 663 -6.55 -38.66 21.92
CA THR A 663 -6.26 -37.22 21.81
C THR A 663 -6.88 -36.45 22.98
N VAL A 664 -6.12 -35.50 23.54
CA VAL A 664 -6.61 -34.61 24.62
C VAL A 664 -7.80 -33.78 24.16
N SER A 665 -7.88 -33.43 22.87
CA SER A 665 -9.03 -32.72 22.27
C SER A 665 -10.33 -33.51 22.45
N SER A 666 -10.30 -34.81 22.14
CA SER A 666 -11.48 -35.68 22.26
C SER A 666 -11.94 -35.85 23.70
N MET A 667 -11.01 -36.01 24.65
CA MET A 667 -11.33 -36.12 26.07
C MET A 667 -11.81 -34.79 26.66
N ALA A 668 -11.18 -33.66 26.31
CA ALA A 668 -11.57 -32.34 26.79
C ALA A 668 -12.99 -31.96 26.31
N GLY A 669 -13.33 -32.28 25.06
CA GLY A 669 -14.67 -32.07 24.53
C GLY A 669 -15.74 -32.86 25.29
N LEU A 670 -15.47 -34.13 25.63
CA LEU A 670 -16.39 -34.96 26.42
C LEU A 670 -16.51 -34.55 27.89
N LEU A 671 -15.46 -33.93 28.43
CA LEU A 671 -15.42 -33.43 29.81
C LEU A 671 -15.91 -31.97 29.94
N HIS A 672 -16.38 -31.33 28.85
CA HIS A 672 -16.71 -29.90 28.79
C HIS A 672 -15.58 -28.98 29.26
N MET A 673 -14.33 -29.34 28.99
CA MET A 673 -13.15 -28.57 29.40
C MET A 673 -12.50 -27.89 28.21
N GLN A 674 -11.77 -26.81 28.48
CA GLN A 674 -10.95 -26.16 27.46
C GLN A 674 -9.73 -27.04 27.13
N GLU A 675 -9.61 -27.44 25.87
CA GLU A 675 -8.52 -28.32 25.40
C GLU A 675 -7.13 -27.78 25.80
N LYS A 676 -6.90 -26.48 25.56
CA LYS A 676 -5.64 -25.79 25.88
C LYS A 676 -5.28 -25.93 27.37
N THR A 677 -6.23 -25.63 28.25
CA THR A 677 -6.02 -25.65 29.71
C THR A 677 -5.84 -27.06 30.23
N THR A 678 -6.61 -28.03 29.73
CA THR A 678 -6.49 -29.44 30.12
C THR A 678 -5.16 -30.03 29.69
N ARG A 679 -4.71 -29.78 28.45
CA ARG A 679 -3.42 -30.26 27.96
C ARG A 679 -2.26 -29.72 28.81
N THR A 680 -2.22 -28.41 29.06
CA THR A 680 -1.16 -27.76 29.83
C THR A 680 -1.05 -28.32 31.24
N ASN A 681 -2.18 -28.47 31.95
CA ASN A 681 -2.15 -28.98 33.32
C ASN A 681 -1.77 -30.47 33.38
N LEU A 682 -2.20 -31.28 32.42
CA LEU A 682 -1.81 -32.69 32.36
C LEU A 682 -0.31 -32.87 32.05
N VAL A 683 0.25 -32.04 31.16
CA VAL A 683 1.70 -32.07 30.86
C VAL A 683 2.52 -31.55 32.05
N LYS A 684 2.09 -30.46 32.67
CA LYS A 684 2.76 -29.86 33.83
C LYS A 684 2.83 -30.82 35.02
N ASN A 685 1.74 -31.55 35.29
CA ASN A 685 1.62 -32.39 36.49
C ASN A 685 2.07 -33.84 36.26
N TYR A 686 2.01 -34.35 35.02
CA TYR A 686 2.25 -35.77 34.72
C TYR A 686 3.21 -36.02 33.53
N GLY A 687 3.82 -34.97 32.98
CA GLY A 687 4.76 -35.07 31.85
C GLY A 687 4.10 -35.23 30.48
N PRO A 688 4.90 -35.24 29.40
CA PRO A 688 4.41 -35.47 28.05
C PRO A 688 3.94 -36.92 27.88
N ALA A 689 2.91 -37.12 27.07
CA ALA A 689 2.41 -38.45 26.78
C ALA A 689 3.40 -39.26 25.94
N LYS A 690 3.64 -40.52 26.32
CA LYS A 690 4.38 -41.48 25.50
C LYS A 690 3.37 -42.35 24.76
N PRO A 691 3.39 -42.43 23.42
CA PRO A 691 2.52 -43.35 22.71
C PRO A 691 2.85 -44.79 23.14
N LEU A 692 1.81 -45.62 23.29
CA LEU A 692 2.00 -47.06 23.50
C LEU A 692 2.74 -47.62 22.28
N ALA A 693 3.89 -48.26 22.50
CA ALA A 693 4.54 -49.04 21.46
C ALA A 693 3.54 -50.09 20.97
N THR A 694 3.17 -50.02 19.69
CA THR A 694 2.30 -50.99 19.05
C THR A 694 2.97 -52.36 19.10
N THR A 695 2.54 -53.21 20.02
CA THR A 695 2.92 -54.62 20.03
C THR A 695 2.35 -55.25 18.77
N SER A 696 3.19 -55.42 17.75
CA SER A 696 2.86 -56.22 16.58
C SER A 696 2.65 -57.67 17.03
N ALA A 697 1.39 -58.07 17.22
CA ALA A 697 1.01 -59.46 17.36
C ALA A 697 1.22 -60.16 16.00
N GLN A 698 2.43 -60.67 15.78
CA GLN A 698 2.66 -61.72 14.79
C GLN A 698 2.16 -63.03 15.39
N GLY A 699 1.11 -63.57 14.80
CA GLY A 699 0.68 -64.95 15.01
C GLY A 699 1.76 -65.92 14.52
N ALA A 700 2.11 -66.86 15.38
CA ALA A 700 2.75 -68.12 15.02
C ALA A 700 2.42 -69.18 16.10
N SER A 701 1.24 -69.79 15.97
CA SER A 701 1.05 -71.26 15.99
C SER A 701 -0.38 -71.58 15.54
#